data_AF-A0A968L3U3-F1
#
_entry.id   AF-A0A968L3U3-F1
#
_cell.length_a   1.000
_cell.length_b   1.000
_cell.length_c   1.000
_cell.angle_alpha   90.00
_cell.angle_beta   90.00
_cell.angle_gamma   90.00
#
_symmetry.space_group_name_H-M   'P 1'
#
loop_
_entity.id
_entity.type
_entity.pdbx_description
1 polymer ?
#
loop_
_entity_poly.entity_id
_entity_poly.type
_entity_poly.pdbx_seq_one_letter_code
_entity_poly.pdbx_strand_id
1 'polypeptide(L)'
;MRSGNDARIIAGLPPPPRDGGFPMTDRQYTQAELEPIVENIRRQASLGITPSDAARQLHELIGDPARVRAGLAEYLRRVGAIRWLREPPTLEEPGLPTWYPGPCESDDCNWPALRRVLVDVGWEPEDLLSLDRASDSILSRLPPPGLSEFHTRGLVLGHVQSGKTANYSAVIAKAADMNYRLFIVLSGVHEGLRRQTQSRLEDQICRQHPEDWVSLTSSANDFARRTAPRADFFLTDHHDHRVLLVVKKNQARLRGLIGWLRSARPNVLAACPILVIDDEADQASVNASSGPDGRTRINDLIIGLIQAAPKVAYVGYTATPFANLLVDVSNPEDLYPRDFIVDLPRPAAYFGPERVFGRERLTQEEGEAIDGLDMIRRIPGDEVALVKPPGRNRADWDPTLAPSLEMALAYFILAAAARRARGHDDFSSMLVHTSMYTDVHRSTIDLVVAWRADLSVALETDRETVLGRLRRHWEEETERVPAADASETATSFDDLVPHITPIMAALELVRDDYDSQDRLDYEGEPHPIIVVGGNTLSRGLTLKGLIVSYFVRTASAYDTLLQMGRWFGYRQGYADLPRVWMTDELAGYFHDLATVEHEIREDIKLYEIERATPREFAVRIRTHPALSITARAKMQHAIECFASYSGRRPQMTIYRHRDAAWLGANRRAAWDLLERSLAETGSLESPANAALIRGVGVDSILHFIEAYRFHERAEELRPSLLAGYIRDQAALGSLVRWNVAVIGRAARDGDRVLEIGPGISMPLLNRAALRDRTDEVDADLGAVMSRADLAIDLAMPSAEVAGLPAATLISRRSNELPDVGLLLLYPIDRVSPPVRRGNARTGVRVQLDAVDDVLGVAFVFPRASNLTPQRYMSANLESVEREELELPEADDDEADQEAPV
;
A
#
# COMPACT_ATOMS: atom_id res chain seq x y z
N MET A 1 9.56 -39.27 1.65
CA MET A 1 10.93 -39.57 1.13
C MET A 1 11.47 -38.29 0.48
N ARG A 2 12.79 -38.08 0.44
CA ARG A 2 13.46 -36.88 -0.14
C ARG A 2 14.53 -37.31 -1.15
N SER A 3 15.11 -36.34 -1.85
CA SER A 3 16.05 -36.46 -3.00
C SER A 3 15.40 -36.94 -4.29
N GLY A 4 15.71 -36.28 -5.42
CA GLY A 4 15.21 -36.69 -6.74
C GLY A 4 15.36 -35.70 -7.91
N ASN A 5 15.37 -34.37 -7.68
CA ASN A 5 15.18 -33.39 -8.78
C ASN A 5 16.25 -32.29 -8.93
N ASP A 6 17.22 -32.14 -8.02
CA ASP A 6 18.14 -30.99 -7.98
C ASP A 6 19.27 -31.00 -9.05
N ALA A 7 19.12 -31.77 -10.13
CA ALA A 7 20.21 -32.21 -11.01
C ALA A 7 20.14 -31.72 -12.47
N ARG A 8 19.38 -30.66 -12.78
CA ARG A 8 19.14 -30.20 -14.18
C ARG A 8 19.30 -28.70 -14.45
N ILE A 9 19.99 -27.93 -13.59
CA ILE A 9 20.28 -26.50 -13.81
C ILE A 9 21.80 -26.23 -13.89
N ILE A 10 22.50 -26.98 -14.74
CA ILE A 10 23.89 -26.70 -15.17
C ILE A 10 24.03 -27.06 -16.65
N ALA A 11 23.52 -26.20 -17.53
CA ALA A 11 23.53 -26.41 -18.99
C ALA A 11 23.73 -25.10 -19.77
N GLY A 12 24.74 -24.31 -19.37
CA GLY A 12 25.05 -22.99 -19.95
C GLY A 12 26.55 -22.68 -20.03
N LEU A 13 27.40 -23.71 -20.02
CA LEU A 13 28.84 -23.61 -20.25
C LEU A 13 29.21 -24.52 -21.43
N PRO A 14 30.18 -24.14 -22.29
CA PRO A 14 30.67 -25.02 -23.34
C PRO A 14 31.23 -26.31 -22.72
N PRO A 15 30.99 -27.49 -23.32
CA PRO A 15 31.54 -28.74 -22.81
C PRO A 15 33.07 -28.72 -22.85
N PRO A 16 33.76 -29.31 -21.85
CA PRO A 16 35.22 -29.35 -21.86
C PRO A 16 35.74 -30.15 -23.07
N PRO A 17 36.93 -29.82 -23.59
CA PRO A 17 37.53 -30.56 -24.70
C PRO A 17 37.71 -32.03 -24.32
N ARG A 18 37.24 -32.92 -25.21
CA ARG A 18 37.37 -34.37 -25.03
C ARG A 18 38.80 -34.81 -25.36
N ASP A 19 39.69 -34.74 -24.37
CA ASP A 19 40.53 -35.86 -23.93
C ASP A 19 41.51 -35.40 -22.83
N GLY A 20 41.73 -36.26 -21.83
CA GLY A 20 42.54 -35.96 -20.63
C GLY A 20 41.71 -35.89 -19.35
N GLY A 21 41.57 -37.02 -18.66
CA GLY A 21 40.72 -37.13 -17.47
C GLY A 21 41.30 -36.46 -16.22
N PHE A 22 40.49 -35.61 -15.57
CA PHE A 22 40.70 -35.19 -14.18
C PHE A 22 39.73 -35.95 -13.25
N PRO A 23 40.15 -36.39 -12.05
CA PRO A 23 39.24 -37.04 -11.10
C PRO A 23 38.22 -36.04 -10.55
N MET A 24 36.95 -36.44 -10.44
CA MET A 24 36.02 -35.72 -9.57
C MET A 24 36.32 -36.08 -8.11
N THR A 25 36.64 -35.09 -7.30
CA THR A 25 36.78 -35.20 -5.85
C THR A 25 35.52 -34.70 -5.17
N ASP A 26 34.86 -35.54 -4.37
CA ASP A 26 33.70 -35.20 -3.53
C ASP A 26 34.08 -34.32 -2.33
N ARG A 27 34.80 -33.22 -2.57
CA ARG A 27 35.10 -32.22 -1.54
C ARG A 27 33.90 -31.29 -1.38
N GLN A 28 33.13 -31.51 -0.31
CA GLN A 28 32.24 -30.47 0.21
C GLN A 28 33.11 -29.35 0.81
N TYR A 29 32.89 -28.12 0.34
CA TYR A 29 33.54 -26.92 0.88
C TYR A 29 32.66 -26.30 1.97
N THR A 30 33.27 -25.86 3.05
CA THR A 30 32.59 -25.08 4.10
C THR A 30 32.24 -23.68 3.60
N GLN A 31 31.25 -23.02 4.21
CA GLN A 31 30.88 -21.65 3.86
C GLN A 31 32.08 -20.69 3.95
N ALA A 32 32.93 -20.82 4.98
CA ALA A 32 34.16 -20.04 5.13
C ALA A 32 35.22 -20.30 4.03
N GLU A 33 35.20 -21.47 3.38
CA GLU A 33 36.04 -21.73 2.20
C GLU A 33 35.45 -21.10 0.92
N LEU A 34 34.14 -20.90 0.85
CA LEU A 34 33.47 -20.31 -0.33
C LEU A 34 33.39 -18.78 -0.28
N GLU A 35 33.31 -18.19 0.92
CA GLU A 35 33.15 -16.74 1.17
C GLU A 35 34.09 -15.86 0.32
N PRO A 36 35.42 -16.12 0.23
CA PRO A 36 36.33 -15.28 -0.54
C PRO A 36 36.10 -15.31 -2.07
N ILE A 37 35.42 -16.36 -2.57
CA ILE A 37 35.04 -16.48 -3.98
C ILE A 37 33.69 -15.82 -4.22
N VAL A 38 32.73 -16.00 -3.32
CA VAL A 38 31.42 -15.33 -3.36
C VAL A 38 31.61 -13.80 -3.36
N GLU A 39 32.49 -13.29 -2.50
CA GLU A 39 32.79 -11.86 -2.42
C GLU A 39 33.56 -11.35 -3.66
N ASN A 40 34.49 -12.12 -4.23
CA ASN A 40 35.13 -11.69 -5.48
C ASN A 40 34.14 -11.65 -6.66
N ILE A 41 33.22 -12.62 -6.76
CA ILE A 41 32.13 -12.62 -7.75
C ILE A 41 31.20 -11.41 -7.52
N ARG A 42 30.82 -11.12 -6.26
CA ARG A 42 30.03 -9.94 -5.88
C ARG A 42 30.69 -8.63 -6.29
N ARG A 43 31.98 -8.48 -5.99
CA ARG A 43 32.78 -7.30 -6.32
C ARG A 43 32.90 -7.11 -7.83
N GLN A 44 33.04 -8.18 -8.61
CA GLN A 44 33.02 -8.10 -10.07
C GLN A 44 31.61 -7.82 -10.63
N ALA A 45 30.54 -8.34 -9.99
CA ALA A 45 29.16 -8.08 -10.37
C ALA A 45 28.75 -6.61 -10.14
N SER A 46 29.21 -5.96 -9.06
CA SER A 46 29.01 -4.51 -8.87
C SER A 46 29.75 -3.67 -9.92
N LEU A 47 30.86 -4.19 -10.45
CA LEU A 47 31.60 -3.64 -11.61
C LEU A 47 30.96 -3.99 -12.97
N GLY A 48 29.78 -4.61 -13.00
CA GLY A 48 29.01 -4.88 -14.23
C GLY A 48 29.45 -6.12 -15.01
N ILE A 49 30.38 -6.91 -14.49
CA ILE A 49 30.80 -8.20 -15.06
C ILE A 49 29.75 -9.25 -14.69
N THR A 50 29.33 -10.13 -15.61
CA THR A 50 28.34 -11.15 -15.22
C THR A 50 28.93 -12.13 -14.21
N PRO A 51 28.13 -12.70 -13.28
CA PRO A 51 28.65 -13.63 -12.28
C PRO A 51 29.37 -14.85 -12.89
N SER A 52 28.91 -15.31 -14.07
CA SER A 52 29.53 -16.40 -14.82
C SER A 52 30.87 -16.00 -15.44
N ASP A 53 31.02 -14.75 -15.91
CA ASP A 53 32.30 -14.23 -16.42
C ASP A 53 33.30 -14.00 -15.28
N ALA A 54 32.83 -13.48 -14.14
CA ALA A 54 33.65 -13.30 -12.95
C ALA A 54 34.19 -14.63 -12.42
N ALA A 55 33.33 -15.66 -12.36
CA ALA A 55 33.74 -17.02 -12.02
C ALA A 55 34.72 -17.62 -13.05
N ARG A 56 34.64 -17.24 -14.33
CA ARG A 56 35.62 -17.68 -15.35
C ARG A 56 37.00 -17.06 -15.11
N GLN A 57 37.06 -15.75 -14.85
CA GLN A 57 38.32 -15.06 -14.49
C GLN A 57 38.93 -15.63 -13.20
N LEU A 58 38.09 -15.92 -12.19
CA LEU A 58 38.52 -16.58 -10.96
C LEU A 58 39.05 -18.01 -11.19
N HIS A 59 38.48 -18.76 -12.14
CA HIS A 59 38.93 -20.10 -12.48
C HIS A 59 40.33 -20.09 -13.13
N GLU A 60 40.67 -19.05 -13.91
CA GLU A 60 41.99 -18.87 -14.49
C GLU A 60 43.06 -18.47 -13.44
N LEU A 61 42.65 -17.79 -12.37
CA LEU A 61 43.52 -17.33 -11.28
C LEU A 61 43.67 -18.34 -10.12
N ILE A 62 42.64 -19.17 -9.87
CA ILE A 62 42.58 -20.08 -8.73
C ILE A 62 42.65 -21.53 -9.21
N GLY A 63 43.74 -22.22 -8.86
CA GLY A 63 43.99 -23.63 -9.18
C GLY A 63 43.07 -24.68 -8.51
N ASP A 64 41.87 -24.29 -8.08
CA ASP A 64 40.80 -25.19 -7.63
C ASP A 64 39.48 -24.85 -8.37
N PRO A 65 39.24 -25.48 -9.55
CA PRO A 65 38.04 -25.25 -10.34
C PRO A 65 36.74 -25.71 -9.66
N ALA A 66 36.82 -26.65 -8.72
CA ALA A 66 35.65 -27.15 -8.00
C ALA A 66 35.18 -26.14 -6.96
N ARG A 67 36.13 -25.54 -6.21
CA ARG A 67 35.86 -24.44 -5.27
C ARG A 67 35.27 -23.21 -5.97
N VAL A 68 35.77 -22.84 -7.14
CA VAL A 68 35.24 -21.69 -7.91
C VAL A 68 33.80 -21.95 -8.37
N ARG A 69 33.47 -23.15 -8.88
CA ARG A 69 32.08 -23.52 -9.21
C ARG A 69 31.16 -23.54 -7.99
N ALA A 70 31.63 -24.05 -6.85
CA ALA A 70 30.87 -24.05 -5.61
C ALA A 70 30.63 -22.61 -5.08
N GLY A 71 31.61 -21.71 -5.22
CA GLY A 71 31.48 -20.29 -4.88
C GLY A 71 30.48 -19.56 -5.79
N LEU A 72 30.49 -19.83 -7.10
CA LEU A 72 29.46 -19.32 -8.02
C LEU A 72 28.06 -19.86 -7.64
N ALA A 73 27.94 -21.15 -7.34
CA ALA A 73 26.66 -21.74 -6.92
C ALA A 73 26.13 -21.12 -5.61
N GLU A 74 27.00 -20.86 -4.63
CA GLU A 74 26.64 -20.18 -3.38
C GLU A 74 26.27 -18.71 -3.60
N TYR A 75 27.01 -17.98 -4.45
CA TYR A 75 26.65 -16.62 -4.85
C TYR A 75 25.27 -16.60 -5.53
N LEU A 76 25.04 -17.47 -6.52
CA LEU A 76 23.75 -17.61 -7.20
C LEU A 76 22.64 -18.10 -6.26
N ARG A 77 22.96 -18.82 -5.17
CA ARG A 77 22.01 -19.18 -4.12
C ARG A 77 21.65 -17.99 -3.22
N ARG A 78 22.57 -17.05 -2.95
CA ARG A 78 22.30 -15.84 -2.15
C ARG A 78 21.54 -14.78 -2.94
N VAL A 79 22.04 -14.46 -4.14
CA VAL A 79 21.31 -13.69 -5.15
C VAL A 79 19.95 -14.34 -5.41
N GLY A 80 19.94 -15.66 -5.54
CA GLY A 80 18.73 -16.48 -5.63
C GLY A 80 17.81 -16.28 -4.43
N ALA A 81 18.32 -16.27 -3.19
CA ALA A 81 17.51 -16.04 -1.99
C ALA A 81 16.90 -14.63 -1.94
N ILE A 82 17.60 -13.60 -2.44
CA ILE A 82 17.05 -12.24 -2.61
C ILE A 82 16.06 -12.18 -3.79
N ARG A 83 16.21 -13.05 -4.80
CA ARG A 83 15.18 -13.31 -5.82
C ARG A 83 14.00 -14.13 -5.25
N TRP A 84 14.21 -14.99 -4.25
CA TRP A 84 13.14 -15.67 -3.51
C TRP A 84 12.43 -14.75 -2.50
N LEU A 85 13.00 -13.59 -2.14
CA LEU A 85 12.20 -12.48 -1.59
C LEU A 85 11.22 -11.86 -2.62
N ARG A 86 11.14 -12.43 -3.84
CA ARG A 86 10.17 -12.16 -4.91
C ARG A 86 9.41 -13.44 -5.36
N GLU A 87 9.68 -14.59 -4.72
CA GLU A 87 9.25 -15.97 -5.02
C GLU A 87 9.17 -16.40 -6.55
N PRO A 88 8.34 -17.39 -6.99
CA PRO A 88 8.92 -18.64 -7.50
C PRO A 88 9.42 -18.61 -8.97
N PRO A 89 10.38 -19.48 -9.34
CA PRO A 89 11.00 -19.46 -10.66
C PRO A 89 10.25 -20.27 -11.73
N THR A 90 9.70 -19.59 -12.74
CA THR A 90 9.71 -20.07 -14.14
C THR A 90 9.69 -18.89 -15.11
N LEU A 91 10.10 -19.10 -16.36
CA LEU A 91 10.32 -18.10 -17.42
C LEU A 91 11.38 -17.03 -17.08
N GLU A 92 12.11 -16.60 -18.11
CA GLU A 92 13.25 -15.68 -18.02
C GLU A 92 13.01 -14.50 -18.97
N GLU A 93 13.15 -13.28 -18.46
CA GLU A 93 13.25 -12.09 -19.30
C GLU A 93 14.72 -11.70 -19.48
N PRO A 94 15.16 -11.41 -20.72
CA PRO A 94 16.53 -10.97 -20.99
C PRO A 94 16.69 -9.48 -20.65
N GLY A 95 17.57 -9.14 -19.71
CA GLY A 95 17.90 -7.74 -19.43
C GLY A 95 18.83 -7.53 -18.23
N LEU A 96 18.31 -7.71 -17.01
CA LEU A 96 19.04 -7.41 -15.77
C LEU A 96 19.36 -8.68 -14.97
N PRO A 97 20.58 -9.25 -15.08
CA PRO A 97 21.01 -10.29 -14.17
C PRO A 97 21.07 -9.74 -12.74
N THR A 98 20.40 -10.44 -11.82
CA THR A 98 20.40 -10.08 -10.39
C THR A 98 21.84 -10.11 -9.85
N TRP A 99 22.36 -8.95 -9.44
CA TRP A 99 23.80 -8.71 -9.20
C TRP A 99 24.19 -8.57 -7.73
N TYR A 100 23.24 -8.25 -6.86
CA TYR A 100 23.46 -7.94 -5.46
C TYR A 100 23.07 -9.13 -4.55
N PRO A 101 24.02 -9.74 -3.81
CA PRO A 101 23.78 -10.94 -2.99
C PRO A 101 23.43 -10.64 -1.52
N GLY A 102 23.19 -9.38 -1.17
CA GLY A 102 23.05 -8.92 0.22
C GLY A 102 24.34 -8.30 0.76
N PRO A 103 24.34 -7.88 2.03
CA PRO A 103 25.51 -7.34 2.71
C PRO A 103 26.53 -8.41 3.14
N CYS A 104 27.79 -8.00 3.34
CA CYS A 104 28.89 -8.84 3.81
C CYS A 104 29.63 -8.19 4.99
N GLU A 105 29.53 -8.77 6.18
CA GLU A 105 30.10 -8.23 7.44
C GLU A 105 31.65 -8.16 7.47
N SER A 106 32.38 -8.66 6.45
CA SER A 106 33.84 -8.53 6.34
C SER A 106 34.32 -7.41 5.41
N ASP A 107 33.54 -7.08 4.38
CA ASP A 107 33.95 -6.20 3.28
C ASP A 107 33.13 -4.91 3.21
N ASP A 108 31.89 -4.92 3.71
CA ASP A 108 31.03 -3.73 3.80
C ASP A 108 31.36 -2.94 5.08
N CYS A 109 31.39 -1.61 5.00
CA CYS A 109 31.65 -0.76 6.16
C CYS A 109 30.44 0.09 6.57
N ASN A 110 29.62 0.54 5.62
CA ASN A 110 28.54 1.50 5.85
C ASN A 110 27.32 0.82 6.46
N TRP A 111 26.83 -0.29 5.89
CA TRP A 111 25.67 -1.00 6.45
C TRP A 111 25.95 -1.58 7.85
N PRO A 112 27.06 -2.28 8.13
CA PRO A 112 27.36 -2.76 9.48
C PRO A 112 27.50 -1.64 10.53
N ALA A 113 27.91 -0.44 10.13
CA ALA A 113 27.97 0.72 11.02
C ALA A 113 26.57 1.31 11.28
N LEU A 114 25.77 1.53 10.23
CA LEU A 114 24.36 1.97 10.36
C LEU A 114 23.56 1.00 11.25
N ARG A 115 23.75 -0.31 11.05
CA ARG A 115 23.10 -1.36 11.85
C ARG A 115 23.40 -1.22 13.35
N ARG A 116 24.65 -0.88 13.72
CA ARG A 116 25.02 -0.60 15.13
C ARG A 116 24.31 0.64 15.65
N VAL A 117 24.34 1.76 14.91
CA VAL A 117 23.65 3.00 15.31
C VAL A 117 22.15 2.77 15.55
N LEU A 118 21.50 1.93 14.73
CA LEU A 118 20.09 1.61 14.90
C LEU A 118 19.82 0.77 16.16
N VAL A 119 20.69 -0.20 16.49
CA VAL A 119 20.65 -0.91 17.79
C VAL A 119 20.84 0.05 18.95
N ASP A 120 21.82 0.95 18.87
CA ASP A 120 22.16 1.91 19.93
C ASP A 120 21.03 2.91 20.22
N VAL A 121 20.14 3.19 19.25
CA VAL A 121 18.91 3.99 19.43
C VAL A 121 17.64 3.14 19.64
N GLY A 122 17.80 1.86 19.98
CA GLY A 122 16.70 1.00 20.46
C GLY A 122 15.88 0.28 19.38
N TRP A 123 16.46 -0.04 18.22
CA TRP A 123 15.79 -0.91 17.24
C TRP A 123 15.89 -2.39 17.63
N GLU A 124 14.75 -3.07 17.63
CA GLU A 124 14.67 -4.51 17.91
C GLU A 124 15.25 -5.36 16.76
N PRO A 125 15.78 -6.57 17.04
CA PRO A 125 16.40 -7.43 16.02
C PRO A 125 15.46 -7.81 14.86
N GLU A 126 14.15 -7.88 15.08
CA GLU A 126 13.16 -8.19 14.05
C GLU A 126 12.88 -7.01 13.11
N ASP A 127 12.73 -5.80 13.65
CA ASP A 127 12.61 -4.57 12.84
C ASP A 127 13.88 -4.33 12.01
N LEU A 128 15.06 -4.62 12.56
CA LEU A 128 16.33 -4.57 11.84
C LEU A 128 16.39 -5.60 10.70
N LEU A 129 15.92 -6.83 10.91
CA LEU A 129 15.88 -7.88 9.87
C LEU A 129 14.85 -7.57 8.77
N SER A 130 13.74 -6.91 9.13
CA SER A 130 12.75 -6.41 8.18
C SER A 130 13.34 -5.29 7.31
N LEU A 131 14.01 -4.32 7.95
CA LEU A 131 14.73 -3.23 7.29
C LEU A 131 15.85 -3.73 6.36
N ASP A 132 16.61 -4.72 6.80
CA ASP A 132 17.69 -5.37 6.06
C ASP A 132 17.17 -5.96 4.74
N ARG A 133 16.15 -6.83 4.82
CA ARG A 133 15.51 -7.46 3.65
C ARG A 133 14.83 -6.45 2.73
N ALA A 134 14.14 -5.45 3.28
CA ALA A 134 13.47 -4.43 2.48
C ALA A 134 14.45 -3.55 1.70
N SER A 135 15.60 -3.20 2.31
CA SER A 135 16.66 -2.44 1.63
C SER A 135 17.43 -3.28 0.59
N ASP A 136 17.64 -4.57 0.83
CA ASP A 136 18.18 -5.51 -0.17
C ASP A 136 17.25 -5.68 -1.37
N SER A 137 15.93 -5.77 -1.12
CA SER A 137 14.89 -5.87 -2.15
C SER A 137 14.89 -4.64 -3.08
N ILE A 138 15.21 -3.46 -2.55
CA ILE A 138 15.33 -2.20 -3.33
C ILE A 138 16.68 -2.12 -4.04
N LEU A 139 17.81 -2.36 -3.35
CA LEU A 139 19.13 -2.27 -3.98
C LEU A 139 19.32 -3.29 -5.11
N SER A 140 18.76 -4.50 -4.97
CA SER A 140 18.74 -5.52 -6.04
C SER A 140 17.81 -5.20 -7.23
N ARG A 141 17.12 -4.05 -7.22
CA ARG A 141 16.39 -3.46 -8.35
C ARG A 141 17.07 -2.20 -8.92
N LEU A 142 18.12 -1.69 -8.28
CA LEU A 142 18.97 -0.66 -8.87
C LEU A 142 20.00 -1.28 -9.84
N PRO A 143 20.54 -0.54 -10.82
CA PRO A 143 21.57 -1.05 -11.71
C PRO A 143 22.91 -1.31 -10.99
N PRO A 144 23.73 -2.27 -11.47
CA PRO A 144 25.13 -2.38 -11.08
C PRO A 144 25.89 -1.09 -11.46
N PRO A 145 26.60 -0.42 -10.53
CA PRO A 145 27.24 0.87 -10.79
C PRO A 145 28.36 0.82 -11.84
N GLY A 146 28.93 -0.36 -12.12
CA GLY A 146 29.90 -0.57 -13.19
C GLY A 146 29.36 -0.44 -14.61
N LEU A 147 28.06 -0.67 -14.85
CA LEU A 147 27.43 -0.48 -16.18
C LEU A 147 27.73 0.91 -16.74
N SER A 148 27.97 1.04 -18.04
CA SER A 148 28.42 2.29 -18.67
C SER A 148 27.43 3.46 -18.53
N GLU A 149 26.13 3.18 -18.61
CA GLU A 149 25.04 4.14 -18.57
C GLU A 149 23.77 3.48 -17.99
N PHE A 150 22.98 4.24 -17.24
CA PHE A 150 21.66 3.87 -16.73
C PHE A 150 20.86 5.09 -16.21
N HIS A 151 19.55 5.10 -16.43
CA HIS A 151 18.61 6.10 -15.92
C HIS A 151 17.35 5.45 -15.32
N THR A 152 17.50 4.81 -14.16
CA THR A 152 16.41 4.08 -13.48
C THR A 152 15.47 5.04 -12.75
N ARG A 153 14.16 4.76 -12.81
CA ARG A 153 13.07 5.48 -12.16
C ARG A 153 12.19 4.47 -11.40
N GLY A 154 12.41 4.35 -10.09
CA GLY A 154 11.63 3.49 -9.20
C GLY A 154 10.84 4.24 -8.13
N LEU A 155 9.88 3.57 -7.51
CA LEU A 155 9.09 4.07 -6.37
C LEU A 155 9.12 3.10 -5.18
N VAL A 156 9.20 3.64 -3.97
CA VAL A 156 9.12 2.90 -2.71
C VAL A 156 7.96 3.45 -1.88
N LEU A 157 6.99 2.59 -1.59
CA LEU A 157 5.75 2.93 -0.90
C LEU A 157 5.84 2.55 0.58
N GLY A 158 6.09 3.55 1.44
CA GLY A 158 5.94 3.41 2.89
C GLY A 158 4.48 3.53 3.34
N HIS A 159 4.22 3.34 4.63
CA HIS A 159 3.03 3.90 5.27
C HIS A 159 3.36 5.25 5.93
N VAL A 160 2.35 6.01 6.33
CA VAL A 160 2.51 7.34 6.94
C VAL A 160 3.30 7.23 8.26
N GLN A 161 4.49 7.84 8.32
CA GLN A 161 5.46 7.73 9.43
C GLN A 161 6.09 6.33 9.66
N SER A 162 6.02 5.37 8.71
CA SER A 162 6.59 4.01 8.88
C SER A 162 8.12 3.89 8.73
N GLY A 163 8.88 4.89 9.18
CA GLY A 163 10.34 4.83 9.13
C GLY A 163 10.98 4.88 7.74
N LYS A 164 10.31 5.45 6.70
CA LYS A 164 10.85 5.62 5.32
C LYS A 164 12.33 6.06 5.30
N THR A 165 12.71 7.01 6.15
CA THR A 165 14.10 7.48 6.26
C THR A 165 15.09 6.40 6.68
N ALA A 166 14.74 5.50 7.60
CA ALA A 166 15.63 4.39 7.97
C ALA A 166 15.85 3.45 6.77
N ASN A 167 14.80 3.21 5.97
CA ASN A 167 14.91 2.42 4.74
C ASN A 167 15.82 3.09 3.70
N TYR A 168 15.66 4.39 3.39
CA TYR A 168 16.61 5.03 2.47
C TYR A 168 18.00 5.27 3.06
N SER A 169 18.16 5.42 4.39
CA SER A 169 19.49 5.35 5.03
C SER A 169 20.16 3.99 4.77
N ALA A 170 19.41 2.89 4.89
CA ALA A 170 19.90 1.54 4.63
C ALA A 170 20.28 1.32 3.16
N VAL A 171 19.44 1.80 2.22
CA VAL A 171 19.75 1.75 0.77
C VAL A 171 20.97 2.61 0.43
N ILE A 172 21.11 3.82 0.99
CA ILE A 172 22.30 4.68 0.81
C ILE A 172 23.56 3.98 1.34
N ALA A 173 23.51 3.41 2.55
CA ALA A 173 24.64 2.71 3.14
C ALA A 173 25.08 1.51 2.29
N LYS A 174 24.16 0.59 1.95
CA LYS A 174 24.44 -0.59 1.14
C LYS A 174 24.89 -0.24 -0.29
N ALA A 175 24.37 0.85 -0.87
CA ALA A 175 24.83 1.35 -2.16
C ALA A 175 26.25 1.95 -2.08
N ALA A 176 26.62 2.61 -0.97
CA ALA A 176 27.96 3.14 -0.71
C ALA A 176 29.02 2.05 -0.44
N ASP A 177 28.60 0.90 0.07
CA ASP A 177 29.41 -0.33 0.11
C ASP A 177 29.57 -0.90 -1.31
N MET A 178 28.51 -0.88 -2.13
CA MET A 178 28.51 -1.31 -3.53
C MET A 178 29.01 -0.27 -4.55
N ASN A 179 29.79 0.73 -4.12
CA ASN A 179 30.43 1.73 -4.98
C ASN A 179 29.49 2.66 -5.80
N TYR A 180 28.30 2.97 -5.28
CA TYR A 180 27.66 4.26 -5.56
C TYR A 180 28.42 5.36 -4.80
N ARG A 181 28.64 6.52 -5.44
CA ARG A 181 29.60 7.53 -4.96
C ARG A 181 29.01 8.90 -4.69
N LEU A 182 27.86 9.21 -5.29
CA LEU A 182 27.15 10.48 -5.07
C LEU A 182 25.70 10.22 -4.66
N PHE A 183 25.31 10.75 -3.51
CA PHE A 183 24.02 10.56 -2.86
C PHE A 183 23.30 11.91 -2.74
N ILE A 184 22.19 12.06 -3.48
CA ILE A 184 21.39 13.28 -3.50
C ILE A 184 20.02 12.96 -2.91
N VAL A 185 19.74 13.48 -1.72
CA VAL A 185 18.44 13.37 -1.07
C VAL A 185 17.65 14.65 -1.31
N LEU A 186 16.65 14.58 -2.18
CA LEU A 186 15.71 15.65 -2.46
C LEU A 186 14.64 15.68 -1.37
N SER A 187 14.79 16.55 -0.39
CA SER A 187 13.79 16.74 0.66
C SER A 187 12.62 17.61 0.18
N GLY A 188 11.49 17.56 0.90
CA GLY A 188 10.34 18.44 0.68
C GLY A 188 10.66 19.94 0.69
N VAL A 189 9.67 20.77 0.34
CA VAL A 189 9.87 22.20 0.05
C VAL A 189 10.27 23.07 1.26
N HIS A 190 10.17 22.54 2.48
CA HIS A 190 10.36 23.27 3.73
C HIS A 190 11.75 23.04 4.36
N GLU A 191 12.35 24.10 4.90
CA GLU A 191 13.68 24.05 5.52
C GLU A 191 13.73 23.14 6.76
N GLY A 192 12.67 23.11 7.58
CA GLY A 192 12.62 22.26 8.78
C GLY A 192 12.85 20.78 8.46
N LEU A 193 12.11 20.24 7.49
CA LEU A 193 12.24 18.87 7.02
C LEU A 193 13.64 18.60 6.43
N ARG A 194 14.19 19.51 5.63
CA ARG A 194 15.57 19.39 5.13
C ARG A 194 16.59 19.24 6.27
N ARG A 195 16.49 20.08 7.32
CA ARG A 195 17.38 20.02 8.48
C ARG A 195 17.25 18.71 9.26
N GLN A 196 16.02 18.22 9.45
CA GLN A 196 15.78 16.94 10.13
C GLN A 196 16.37 15.74 9.36
N THR A 197 16.15 15.68 8.03
CA THR A 197 16.73 14.64 7.17
C THR A 197 18.25 14.73 7.10
N GLN A 198 18.80 15.94 7.01
CA GLN A 198 20.25 16.20 7.01
C GLN A 198 20.92 15.74 8.30
N SER A 199 20.42 16.15 9.48
CA SER A 199 21.01 15.70 10.75
C SER A 199 20.99 14.18 10.82
N ARG A 200 19.83 13.55 10.60
CA ARG A 200 19.71 12.09 10.71
C ARG A 200 20.68 11.34 9.79
N LEU A 201 20.91 11.80 8.56
CA LEU A 201 21.88 11.16 7.64
C LEU A 201 23.34 11.44 8.01
N GLU A 202 23.65 12.62 8.57
CA GLU A 202 24.97 12.86 9.17
C GLU A 202 25.21 11.94 10.37
N ASP A 203 24.24 11.85 11.28
CA ASP A 203 24.28 11.06 12.52
C ASP A 203 24.45 9.56 12.21
N GLN A 204 23.61 9.04 11.30
CA GLN A 204 23.51 7.61 10.99
C GLN A 204 24.54 7.08 9.99
N ILE A 205 25.11 7.94 9.13
CA ILE A 205 26.00 7.52 8.05
C ILE A 205 27.33 8.29 8.10
N CYS A 206 27.32 9.60 7.84
CA CYS A 206 28.56 10.33 7.58
C CYS A 206 29.52 10.37 8.79
N ARG A 207 29.00 10.50 10.02
CA ARG A 207 29.84 10.53 11.22
C ARG A 207 30.33 9.15 11.68
N GLN A 208 29.85 8.08 11.05
CA GLN A 208 30.36 6.72 11.30
C GLN A 208 31.69 6.47 10.56
N HIS A 209 31.85 7.07 9.37
CA HIS A 209 33.08 7.01 8.56
C HIS A 209 33.46 8.41 8.04
N PRO A 210 33.92 9.32 8.92
CA PRO A 210 34.08 10.75 8.58
C PRO A 210 35.21 11.06 7.59
N GLU A 211 36.16 10.14 7.40
CA GLU A 211 37.21 10.26 6.38
C GLU A 211 36.70 9.83 4.97
N ASP A 212 35.71 8.94 4.92
CA ASP A 212 35.10 8.46 3.68
C ASP A 212 33.96 9.36 3.18
N TRP A 213 33.22 10.03 4.08
CA TRP A 213 32.01 10.78 3.73
C TRP A 213 32.18 12.30 3.73
N VAL A 214 31.86 12.92 2.59
CA VAL A 214 31.84 14.38 2.43
C VAL A 214 30.40 14.88 2.22
N SER A 215 29.85 15.57 3.22
CA SER A 215 28.57 16.28 3.05
C SER A 215 28.79 17.69 2.48
N LEU A 216 28.16 18.02 1.34
CA LEU A 216 28.21 19.36 0.73
C LEU A 216 27.04 20.26 1.17
N THR A 217 26.25 19.79 2.12
CA THR A 217 25.18 20.51 2.84
C THR A 217 25.32 20.25 4.34
N SER A 218 24.62 21.02 5.18
CA SER A 218 24.58 20.79 6.63
C SER A 218 23.26 21.24 7.24
N SER A 219 23.01 20.89 8.50
CA SER A 219 21.81 21.32 9.22
C SER A 219 21.67 22.85 9.32
N ALA A 220 22.75 23.61 9.16
CA ALA A 220 22.69 25.07 8.99
C ALA A 220 22.52 25.51 7.53
N ASN A 221 23.12 24.81 6.55
CA ASN A 221 23.25 25.30 5.17
C ASN A 221 22.75 24.33 4.09
N ASP A 222 21.81 24.84 3.29
CA ASP A 222 21.25 24.25 2.06
C ASP A 222 22.11 24.59 0.83
N PHE A 223 22.14 23.72 -0.19
CA PHE A 223 23.21 23.69 -1.20
C PHE A 223 23.45 25.01 -1.95
N ALA A 224 24.71 25.45 -2.03
CA ALA A 224 25.09 26.70 -2.69
C ALA A 224 26.31 26.52 -3.60
N ARG A 225 26.10 26.55 -4.92
CA ARG A 225 27.15 26.46 -5.96
C ARG A 225 28.30 27.47 -5.81
N ARG A 226 28.10 28.59 -5.09
CA ARG A 226 29.15 29.60 -4.83
C ARG A 226 30.16 29.17 -3.75
N THR A 227 29.78 28.26 -2.85
CA THR A 227 30.61 27.77 -1.75
C THR A 227 30.96 26.29 -1.89
N ALA A 228 30.24 25.55 -2.74
CA ALA A 228 30.61 24.19 -3.12
C ALA A 228 31.99 24.17 -3.82
N PRO A 229 32.92 23.28 -3.43
CA PRO A 229 34.17 23.05 -4.17
C PRO A 229 33.93 22.51 -5.58
N ARG A 230 34.98 22.40 -6.41
CA ARG A 230 34.84 21.90 -7.78
C ARG A 230 34.36 20.45 -7.80
N ALA A 231 33.36 20.14 -8.63
CA ALA A 231 32.79 18.81 -8.76
C ALA A 231 33.84 17.74 -9.14
N ASP A 232 34.82 18.08 -10.00
CA ASP A 232 35.94 17.20 -10.34
C ASP A 232 36.74 16.66 -9.15
N PHE A 233 36.80 17.38 -8.02
CA PHE A 233 37.60 17.00 -6.86
C PHE A 233 36.99 15.81 -6.11
N PHE A 234 35.65 15.74 -6.01
CA PHE A 234 34.96 14.69 -5.28
C PHE A 234 34.43 13.56 -6.16
N LEU A 235 34.08 13.86 -7.42
CA LEU A 235 33.45 12.87 -8.31
C LEU A 235 34.48 12.01 -9.06
N THR A 236 35.78 12.36 -9.06
CA THR A 236 36.81 11.59 -9.76
C THR A 236 37.01 10.21 -9.13
N ASP A 237 37.20 9.21 -9.98
CA ASP A 237 37.52 7.80 -9.71
C ASP A 237 38.79 7.58 -8.87
N HIS A 238 39.66 8.58 -8.72
CA HIS A 238 40.91 8.47 -7.95
C HIS A 238 40.73 8.61 -6.42
N HIS A 239 39.50 8.76 -5.92
CA HIS A 239 39.19 8.92 -4.50
C HIS A 239 37.94 8.13 -4.10
N ASP A 240 38.06 7.28 -3.07
CA ASP A 240 36.98 6.44 -2.53
C ASP A 240 35.95 7.21 -1.68
N HIS A 241 36.00 8.55 -1.69
CA HIS A 241 35.05 9.38 -0.97
C HIS A 241 33.62 9.22 -1.52
N ARG A 242 32.65 9.13 -0.60
CA ARG A 242 31.21 9.20 -0.87
C ARG A 242 30.70 10.61 -0.57
N VAL A 243 29.89 11.16 -1.46
CA VAL A 243 29.41 12.53 -1.35
C VAL A 243 27.92 12.53 -0.99
N LEU A 244 27.54 13.20 0.10
CA LEU A 244 26.14 13.40 0.48
C LEU A 244 25.69 14.85 0.22
N LEU A 245 24.47 15.00 -0.31
CA LEU A 245 23.75 16.27 -0.36
C LEU A 245 22.28 16.07 0.04
N VAL A 246 21.79 16.84 1.01
CA VAL A 246 20.35 16.93 1.32
C VAL A 246 19.84 18.30 0.89
N VAL A 247 19.11 18.32 -0.22
CA VAL A 247 18.74 19.53 -0.98
C VAL A 247 17.23 19.64 -1.05
N LYS A 248 16.66 20.77 -0.65
CA LYS A 248 15.21 20.95 -0.74
C LYS A 248 14.75 21.18 -2.18
N LYS A 249 13.53 20.73 -2.50
CA LYS A 249 12.83 20.95 -3.79
C LYS A 249 12.57 22.44 -4.06
N ASN A 250 13.62 23.16 -4.50
CA ASN A 250 13.61 24.59 -4.77
C ASN A 250 14.37 24.93 -6.05
N GLN A 251 13.79 25.79 -6.90
CA GLN A 251 14.35 26.07 -8.22
C GLN A 251 15.78 26.64 -8.20
N ALA A 252 16.14 27.47 -7.21
CA ALA A 252 17.48 28.07 -7.13
C ALA A 252 18.52 27.04 -6.71
N ARG A 253 18.16 26.15 -5.77
CA ARG A 253 19.01 25.05 -5.29
C ARG A 253 19.25 24.01 -6.36
N LEU A 254 18.18 23.53 -7.02
CA LEU A 254 18.27 22.54 -8.09
C LEU A 254 19.03 23.07 -9.31
N ARG A 255 18.77 24.30 -9.78
CA ARG A 255 19.59 24.95 -10.83
C ARG A 255 21.07 25.04 -10.42
N GLY A 256 21.34 25.34 -9.15
CA GLY A 256 22.70 25.37 -8.58
C GLY A 256 23.38 24.00 -8.62
N LEU A 257 22.66 22.93 -8.24
CA LEU A 257 23.15 21.56 -8.21
C LEU A 257 23.44 21.02 -9.62
N ILE A 258 22.49 21.16 -10.55
CA ILE A 258 22.67 20.76 -11.96
C ILE A 258 23.86 21.50 -12.59
N GLY A 259 23.96 22.81 -12.33
CA GLY A 259 25.09 23.62 -12.80
C GLY A 259 26.42 23.32 -12.10
N TRP A 260 26.42 22.62 -10.96
CA TRP A 260 27.62 22.11 -10.29
C TRP A 260 28.04 20.77 -10.90
N LEU A 261 27.11 19.82 -11.05
CA LEU A 261 27.35 18.54 -11.73
C LEU A 261 27.90 18.75 -13.14
N ARG A 262 27.17 19.51 -13.98
CA ARG A 262 27.57 19.87 -15.36
C ARG A 262 28.80 20.80 -15.44
N SER A 263 29.55 20.97 -14.35
CA SER A 263 30.87 21.62 -14.35
C SER A 263 32.05 20.68 -14.09
N ALA A 264 31.79 19.40 -13.75
CA ALA A 264 32.80 18.35 -13.82
C ALA A 264 33.09 17.95 -15.28
N ARG A 265 34.28 17.40 -15.54
CA ARG A 265 34.64 16.87 -16.86
C ARG A 265 33.74 15.67 -17.24
N PRO A 266 33.42 15.46 -18.53
CA PRO A 266 32.53 14.37 -18.95
C PRO A 266 32.98 12.97 -18.51
N ASN A 267 34.29 12.69 -18.53
CA ASN A 267 34.83 11.41 -18.08
C ASN A 267 34.66 11.20 -16.55
N VAL A 268 34.65 12.27 -15.77
CA VAL A 268 34.41 12.22 -14.32
C VAL A 268 32.94 11.96 -14.02
N LEU A 269 32.02 12.58 -14.77
CA LEU A 269 30.59 12.29 -14.67
C LEU A 269 30.25 10.86 -15.12
N ALA A 270 30.92 10.36 -16.17
CA ALA A 270 30.79 8.97 -16.60
C ALA A 270 31.33 7.96 -15.57
N ALA A 271 32.34 8.34 -14.78
CA ALA A 271 32.92 7.50 -13.73
C ALA A 271 32.19 7.58 -12.37
N CYS A 272 31.08 8.31 -12.26
CA CYS A 272 30.40 8.56 -10.99
C CYS A 272 28.95 8.06 -10.99
N PRO A 273 28.66 6.90 -10.34
CA PRO A 273 27.31 6.41 -10.14
C PRO A 273 26.57 7.23 -9.07
N ILE A 274 25.41 7.77 -9.45
CA ILE A 274 24.58 8.67 -8.63
C ILE A 274 23.32 7.95 -8.16
N LEU A 275 23.02 8.04 -6.86
CA LEU A 275 21.73 7.68 -6.28
C LEU A 275 20.97 8.95 -5.87
N VAL A 276 19.80 9.16 -6.47
CA VAL A 276 18.87 10.25 -6.15
C VAL A 276 17.69 9.67 -5.39
N ILE A 277 17.56 10.02 -4.11
CA ILE A 277 16.40 9.70 -3.27
C ILE A 277 15.47 10.91 -3.28
N ASP A 278 14.20 10.74 -3.61
CA ASP A 278 13.20 11.83 -3.62
C ASP A 278 12.16 11.60 -2.50
N ASP A 279 12.26 12.32 -1.38
CA ASP A 279 11.41 12.13 -0.20
C ASP A 279 10.15 13.01 -0.26
N GLU A 280 9.00 12.39 0.02
CA GLU A 280 7.66 12.82 -0.38
C GLU A 280 7.60 13.15 -1.89
N ALA A 281 7.87 12.14 -2.72
CA ALA A 281 7.89 12.24 -4.19
C ALA A 281 6.57 12.70 -4.83
N ASP A 282 5.45 12.67 -4.11
CA ASP A 282 4.16 13.24 -4.53
C ASP A 282 4.12 14.78 -4.39
N GLN A 283 5.01 15.36 -3.57
CA GLN A 283 5.15 16.79 -3.34
C GLN A 283 6.17 17.39 -4.30
N ALA A 284 5.69 18.27 -5.18
CA ALA A 284 6.43 19.14 -6.09
C ALA A 284 7.26 18.46 -7.21
N SER A 285 7.58 17.18 -7.11
CA SER A 285 8.31 16.43 -8.15
C SER A 285 7.41 16.03 -9.33
N VAL A 286 6.18 15.58 -9.05
CA VAL A 286 5.16 15.26 -10.07
C VAL A 286 4.76 16.52 -10.86
N ASN A 287 4.58 16.38 -12.17
CA ASN A 287 4.11 17.47 -13.02
C ASN A 287 2.69 17.91 -12.61
N ALA A 288 2.47 19.23 -12.60
CA ALA A 288 1.23 19.90 -12.22
C ALA A 288 1.06 21.20 -13.04
N SER A 289 1.41 21.12 -14.32
CA SER A 289 1.21 22.13 -15.35
C SER A 289 -0.28 22.45 -15.54
N SER A 290 -0.60 23.42 -16.40
CA SER A 290 -1.97 23.68 -16.87
C SER A 290 -2.14 23.56 -18.40
N GLY A 291 -1.12 23.08 -19.11
CA GLY A 291 -1.15 22.84 -20.55
C GLY A 291 -0.40 21.55 -20.92
N PRO A 292 -0.77 20.89 -22.03
CA PRO A 292 -0.39 19.51 -22.35
C PRO A 292 1.13 19.31 -22.46
N ASP A 293 1.84 20.20 -23.16
CA ASP A 293 3.30 20.15 -23.30
C ASP A 293 4.05 20.86 -22.15
N GLY A 294 3.32 21.37 -21.16
CA GLY A 294 3.89 22.18 -20.09
C GLY A 294 4.42 21.35 -18.93
N ARG A 295 5.52 21.79 -18.33
CA ARG A 295 6.10 21.20 -17.11
C ARG A 295 6.21 22.19 -15.96
N THR A 296 6.09 21.71 -14.73
CA THR A 296 6.39 22.54 -13.55
C THR A 296 7.90 22.72 -13.42
N ARG A 297 8.32 23.90 -12.94
CA ARG A 297 9.75 24.23 -12.88
C ARG A 297 10.55 23.46 -11.82
N ILE A 298 9.93 22.53 -11.09
CA ILE A 298 10.64 21.61 -10.18
C ILE A 298 10.79 20.25 -10.86
N ASN A 299 9.72 19.69 -11.45
CA ASN A 299 9.74 18.52 -12.33
C ASN A 299 10.84 18.64 -13.41
N ASP A 300 10.85 19.75 -14.17
CA ASP A 300 11.92 20.17 -15.11
C ASP A 300 13.35 19.94 -14.59
N LEU A 301 13.57 20.32 -13.32
CA LEU A 301 14.90 20.37 -12.72
C LEU A 301 15.29 19.04 -12.07
N ILE A 302 14.33 18.19 -11.72
CA ILE A 302 14.59 16.81 -11.28
C ILE A 302 14.89 15.93 -12.50
N ILE A 303 14.13 16.07 -13.58
CA ILE A 303 14.42 15.40 -14.86
C ILE A 303 15.77 15.89 -15.41
N GLY A 304 16.00 17.21 -15.43
CA GLY A 304 17.30 17.79 -15.82
C GLY A 304 18.48 17.49 -14.87
N LEU A 305 18.21 16.93 -13.69
CA LEU A 305 19.20 16.39 -12.75
C LEU A 305 19.50 14.90 -13.04
N ILE A 306 18.48 14.09 -13.33
CA ILE A 306 18.65 12.71 -13.81
C ILE A 306 19.45 12.69 -15.11
N GLN A 307 19.13 13.59 -16.03
CA GLN A 307 19.84 13.81 -17.30
C GLN A 307 21.18 14.60 -17.14
N ALA A 308 21.69 14.83 -15.92
CA ALA A 308 22.94 15.56 -15.71
C ALA A 308 24.19 14.66 -15.77
N ALA A 309 24.02 13.34 -15.73
CA ALA A 309 25.07 12.32 -15.81
C ALA A 309 24.52 11.04 -16.49
N PRO A 310 25.38 10.14 -17.01
CA PRO A 310 24.92 8.90 -17.62
C PRO A 310 24.59 7.80 -16.61
N LYS A 311 24.94 7.93 -15.32
CA LYS A 311 24.73 6.88 -14.30
C LYS A 311 23.87 7.40 -13.16
N VAL A 312 22.54 7.37 -13.29
CA VAL A 312 21.62 7.87 -12.27
C VAL A 312 20.50 6.88 -11.96
N ALA A 313 20.43 6.44 -10.71
CA ALA A 313 19.29 5.75 -10.15
C ALA A 313 18.42 6.77 -9.37
N TYR A 314 17.19 7.00 -9.81
CA TYR A 314 16.19 7.80 -9.10
C TYR A 314 15.19 6.88 -8.39
N VAL A 315 15.00 7.10 -7.09
CA VAL A 315 14.06 6.35 -6.25
C VAL A 315 13.17 7.34 -5.49
N GLY A 316 11.89 7.41 -5.87
CA GLY A 316 10.89 8.18 -5.15
C GLY A 316 10.43 7.45 -3.88
N TYR A 317 10.33 8.16 -2.77
CA TYR A 317 9.78 7.68 -1.50
C TYR A 317 8.53 8.49 -1.14
N THR A 318 7.40 7.83 -0.89
CA THR A 318 6.17 8.47 -0.42
C THR A 318 5.32 7.49 0.40
N ALA A 319 4.34 8.00 1.13
CA ALA A 319 3.25 7.23 1.71
C ALA A 319 1.91 7.41 0.97
N THR A 320 1.86 8.30 -0.03
CA THR A 320 0.65 8.67 -0.78
C THR A 320 0.97 8.72 -2.28
N PRO A 321 1.10 7.55 -2.94
CA PRO A 321 1.70 7.42 -4.27
C PRO A 321 0.80 7.87 -5.42
N PHE A 322 -0.45 8.26 -5.10
CA PHE A 322 -1.53 8.60 -6.02
C PHE A 322 -1.11 9.50 -7.20
N ALA A 323 -0.24 10.47 -6.94
CA ALA A 323 0.23 11.41 -7.95
C ALA A 323 1.35 10.82 -8.84
N ASN A 324 2.21 9.97 -8.28
CA ASN A 324 3.32 9.33 -8.99
C ASN A 324 2.82 8.22 -9.92
N LEU A 325 1.76 7.53 -9.52
CA LEU A 325 1.09 6.47 -10.28
C LEU A 325 0.19 7.00 -11.42
N LEU A 326 0.05 8.32 -11.56
CA LEU A 326 -0.74 9.00 -12.61
C LEU A 326 0.11 9.97 -13.46
N VAL A 327 1.44 9.84 -13.40
CA VAL A 327 2.37 10.55 -14.31
C VAL A 327 2.23 10.00 -15.73
N ASP A 328 2.46 10.85 -16.72
CA ASP A 328 2.45 10.48 -18.14
C ASP A 328 3.48 9.39 -18.46
N VAL A 329 3.03 8.26 -19.01
CA VAL A 329 3.89 7.13 -19.43
C VAL A 329 4.35 7.28 -20.89
N SER A 330 3.62 8.06 -21.70
CA SER A 330 4.01 8.36 -23.09
C SER A 330 5.29 9.21 -23.16
N ASN A 331 5.61 9.90 -22.07
CA ASN A 331 6.82 10.69 -21.93
C ASN A 331 7.89 9.90 -21.14
N PRO A 332 8.80 9.15 -21.82
CA PRO A 332 9.77 8.30 -21.13
C PRO A 332 10.72 9.07 -20.21
N GLU A 333 10.79 10.40 -20.36
CA GLU A 333 11.63 11.27 -19.54
C GLU A 333 10.95 11.83 -18.29
N ASP A 334 9.63 11.68 -18.09
CA ASP A 334 8.99 12.09 -16.84
C ASP A 334 9.26 11.12 -15.67
N LEU A 335 8.71 11.41 -14.49
CA LEU A 335 8.99 10.69 -13.25
C LEU A 335 8.01 9.54 -12.96
N TYR A 336 7.43 8.92 -13.99
CA TYR A 336 6.67 7.69 -13.84
C TYR A 336 7.62 6.56 -13.38
N PRO A 337 7.26 5.74 -12.38
CA PRO A 337 8.16 4.74 -11.79
C PRO A 337 8.23 3.45 -12.62
N ARG A 338 8.64 3.63 -13.88
CA ARG A 338 8.60 2.66 -14.98
C ARG A 338 9.39 1.37 -14.71
N ASP A 339 10.42 1.43 -13.88
CA ASP A 339 11.39 0.35 -13.71
C ASP A 339 11.08 -0.54 -12.49
N PHE A 340 10.47 0.01 -11.43
CA PHE A 340 9.88 -0.77 -10.32
C PHE A 340 8.99 0.06 -9.38
N ILE A 341 8.05 -0.62 -8.72
CA ILE A 341 7.42 -0.17 -7.48
C ILE A 341 7.72 -1.24 -6.40
N VAL A 342 8.02 -0.81 -5.17
CA VAL A 342 8.21 -1.71 -4.00
C VAL A 342 7.29 -1.28 -2.87
N ASP A 343 6.52 -2.22 -2.34
CA ASP A 343 5.75 -2.08 -1.09
C ASP A 343 6.66 -2.32 0.12
N LEU A 344 6.70 -1.40 1.10
CA LEU A 344 7.45 -1.64 2.33
C LEU A 344 6.60 -2.46 3.32
N PRO A 345 7.14 -3.53 3.92
CA PRO A 345 6.39 -4.40 4.81
C PRO A 345 5.88 -3.64 6.04
N ARG A 346 4.59 -3.79 6.37
CA ARG A 346 3.96 -3.17 7.53
C ARG A 346 4.44 -3.82 8.84
N PRO A 347 5.12 -3.10 9.75
CA PRO A 347 5.50 -3.67 11.05
C PRO A 347 4.29 -3.84 11.97
N ALA A 348 4.26 -4.90 12.78
CA ALA A 348 3.08 -5.26 13.58
C ALA A 348 2.66 -4.18 14.61
N ALA A 349 3.62 -3.41 15.13
CA ALA A 349 3.38 -2.30 16.06
C ALA A 349 2.86 -1.01 15.38
N TYR A 350 2.70 -0.98 14.06
CA TYR A 350 2.27 0.20 13.32
C TYR A 350 0.76 0.50 13.50
N PHE A 351 0.45 1.77 13.68
CA PHE A 351 -0.89 2.35 13.71
C PHE A 351 -1.17 3.04 12.37
N GLY A 352 -1.93 2.38 11.50
CA GLY A 352 -2.33 2.86 10.17
C GLY A 352 -3.84 3.06 10.01
N PRO A 353 -4.30 3.57 8.86
CA PRO A 353 -5.72 3.83 8.59
C PRO A 353 -6.63 2.64 8.91
N GLU A 354 -6.31 1.46 8.38
CA GLU A 354 -7.03 0.21 8.58
C GLU A 354 -7.19 -0.20 10.06
N ARG A 355 -6.18 0.07 10.92
CA ARG A 355 -6.24 -0.26 12.36
C ARG A 355 -7.10 0.72 13.15
N VAL A 356 -7.23 1.97 12.68
CA VAL A 356 -7.93 3.06 13.37
C VAL A 356 -9.38 3.19 12.91
N PHE A 357 -9.66 3.00 11.63
CA PHE A 357 -10.98 3.22 11.01
C PHE A 357 -11.62 1.94 10.47
N GLY A 358 -10.88 0.83 10.42
CA GLY A 358 -11.27 -0.34 9.65
C GLY A 358 -11.11 -0.10 8.14
N ARG A 359 -11.69 -0.99 7.34
CA ARG A 359 -11.85 -0.81 5.89
C ARG A 359 -12.97 -1.68 5.32
N GLU A 360 -13.38 -1.42 4.08
CA GLU A 360 -14.19 -2.38 3.34
C GLU A 360 -13.40 -3.67 3.10
N ARG A 361 -14.11 -4.79 3.07
CA ARG A 361 -13.57 -6.05 2.58
C ARG A 361 -13.52 -6.03 1.06
N LEU A 362 -12.40 -6.47 0.50
CA LEU A 362 -12.32 -6.73 -0.94
C LEU A 362 -13.16 -7.96 -1.27
N THR A 363 -13.62 -8.08 -2.52
CA THR A 363 -14.44 -9.21 -3.02
C THR A 363 -13.72 -10.57 -2.99
N GLN A 364 -12.53 -10.64 -2.39
CA GLN A 364 -11.68 -11.81 -2.25
C GLN A 364 -11.61 -12.35 -0.81
N GLU A 365 -12.18 -11.65 0.19
CA GLU A 365 -11.92 -11.90 1.62
C GLU A 365 -13.16 -12.46 2.38
N GLU A 366 -13.12 -13.72 2.85
CA GLU A 366 -14.21 -14.33 3.67
C GLU A 366 -14.25 -13.78 5.12
N GLY A 367 -15.43 -13.45 5.66
CA GLY A 367 -15.65 -13.11 7.08
C GLY A 367 -16.53 -11.87 7.37
N GLU A 368 -16.61 -11.46 8.65
CA GLU A 368 -17.26 -10.21 9.09
C GLU A 368 -16.34 -8.99 8.89
N ALA A 369 -16.89 -7.78 8.77
CA ALA A 369 -16.17 -6.56 8.40
C ALA A 369 -14.90 -6.31 9.24
N ILE A 370 -13.89 -5.69 8.63
CA ILE A 370 -12.65 -5.34 9.34
C ILE A 370 -12.90 -4.01 10.05
N ASP A 371 -13.49 -4.11 11.24
CA ASP A 371 -13.75 -2.97 12.12
C ASP A 371 -12.42 -2.42 12.69
N GLY A 372 -12.31 -1.11 12.81
CA GLY A 372 -11.19 -0.44 13.48
C GLY A 372 -11.31 -0.49 15.00
N LEU A 373 -10.25 -0.10 15.71
CA LEU A 373 -10.29 0.12 17.15
C LEU A 373 -11.27 1.27 17.50
N ASP A 374 -12.03 1.15 18.59
CA ASP A 374 -12.98 2.19 19.03
C ASP A 374 -12.27 3.41 19.65
N MET A 375 -11.48 4.11 18.83
CA MET A 375 -10.72 5.30 19.19
C MET A 375 -11.29 6.59 18.60
N ILE A 376 -12.30 6.47 17.73
CA ILE A 376 -12.95 7.60 17.08
C ILE A 376 -14.07 8.16 17.96
N ARG A 377 -14.06 9.47 18.17
CA ARG A 377 -15.07 10.18 18.96
C ARG A 377 -15.79 11.17 18.06
N ARG A 378 -17.10 11.00 17.94
CA ARG A 378 -17.92 11.77 16.99
C ARG A 378 -18.08 13.21 17.48
N ILE A 379 -17.79 14.18 16.64
CA ILE A 379 -18.10 15.59 16.87
C ILE A 379 -19.44 15.90 16.20
N PRO A 380 -20.49 16.29 16.95
CA PRO A 380 -21.79 16.71 16.40
C PRO A 380 -21.68 17.91 15.46
N GLY A 381 -22.54 17.98 14.44
CA GLY A 381 -22.47 19.01 13.40
C GLY A 381 -22.75 20.45 13.91
N ASP A 382 -23.52 20.58 14.97
CA ASP A 382 -23.75 21.81 15.72
C ASP A 382 -22.51 22.21 16.55
N GLU A 383 -21.82 21.25 17.17
CA GLU A 383 -20.54 21.52 17.84
C GLU A 383 -19.44 21.97 16.87
N VAL A 384 -19.41 21.46 15.63
CA VAL A 384 -18.46 21.92 14.61
C VAL A 384 -18.54 23.44 14.39
N ALA A 385 -19.75 24.02 14.42
CA ALA A 385 -19.94 25.46 14.22
C ALA A 385 -19.40 26.33 15.38
N LEU A 386 -19.21 25.74 16.57
CA LEU A 386 -18.61 26.39 17.73
C LEU A 386 -17.09 26.49 17.61
N VAL A 387 -16.44 25.57 16.89
CA VAL A 387 -14.97 25.44 16.82
C VAL A 387 -14.37 25.79 15.44
N LYS A 388 -15.19 25.88 14.40
CA LYS A 388 -14.79 26.14 13.01
C LYS A 388 -15.71 27.21 12.38
N PRO A 389 -15.16 28.29 11.79
CA PRO A 389 -15.98 29.33 11.18
C PRO A 389 -16.73 28.81 9.94
N PRO A 390 -17.95 29.30 9.66
CA PRO A 390 -18.79 28.81 8.57
C PRO A 390 -18.30 29.17 7.15
N GLY A 391 -17.22 29.95 7.01
CA GLY A 391 -16.71 30.33 5.70
C GLY A 391 -15.44 31.20 5.74
N ARG A 392 -15.22 31.97 4.66
CA ARG A 392 -14.08 32.89 4.53
C ARG A 392 -14.26 34.18 5.35
N ASN A 393 -15.49 34.67 5.46
CA ASN A 393 -15.79 35.79 6.36
C ASN A 393 -15.83 35.28 7.80
N ARG A 394 -15.10 35.94 8.68
CA ARG A 394 -14.82 35.53 10.05
C ARG A 394 -14.47 36.71 10.98
N ALA A 395 -14.87 37.92 10.60
CA ALA A 395 -14.60 39.13 11.39
C ALA A 395 -15.41 39.17 12.70
N ASP A 396 -16.59 38.54 12.69
CA ASP A 396 -17.58 38.52 13.78
C ASP A 396 -17.81 37.09 14.32
N TRP A 397 -16.79 36.21 14.23
CA TRP A 397 -16.85 34.83 14.72
C TRP A 397 -15.68 34.56 15.67
N ASP A 398 -15.98 34.10 16.87
CA ASP A 398 -15.02 33.60 17.86
C ASP A 398 -15.39 32.17 18.27
N PRO A 399 -14.39 31.31 18.59
CA PRO A 399 -14.63 29.94 18.99
C PRO A 399 -15.23 29.87 20.40
N THR A 400 -16.17 28.95 20.58
CA THR A 400 -16.76 28.60 21.89
C THR A 400 -16.30 27.19 22.28
N LEU A 401 -16.12 26.94 23.59
CA LEU A 401 -15.72 25.62 24.08
C LEU A 401 -16.86 24.61 23.87
N ALA A 402 -16.74 23.82 22.82
CA ALA A 402 -17.66 22.72 22.53
C ALA A 402 -17.47 21.56 23.53
N PRO A 403 -18.54 20.86 23.97
CA PRO A 403 -18.45 19.72 24.87
C PRO A 403 -17.44 18.65 24.43
N SER A 404 -17.40 18.31 23.14
CA SER A 404 -16.42 17.39 22.55
C SER A 404 -14.97 17.88 22.69
N LEU A 405 -14.73 19.19 22.68
CA LEU A 405 -13.41 19.78 22.89
C LEU A 405 -13.03 19.77 24.38
N GLU A 406 -13.97 20.07 25.29
CA GLU A 406 -13.75 19.90 26.74
C GLU A 406 -13.39 18.44 27.07
N MET A 407 -14.12 17.46 26.50
CA MET A 407 -13.85 16.03 26.66
C MET A 407 -12.48 15.62 26.09
N ALA A 408 -12.09 16.15 24.92
CA ALA A 408 -10.79 15.85 24.31
C ALA A 408 -9.63 16.41 25.15
N LEU A 409 -9.76 17.65 25.62
CA LEU A 409 -8.77 18.32 26.48
C LEU A 409 -8.65 17.59 27.83
N ALA A 410 -9.77 17.25 28.47
CA ALA A 410 -9.78 16.49 29.73
C ALA A 410 -9.16 15.08 29.56
N TYR A 411 -9.47 14.38 28.47
CA TYR A 411 -8.89 13.07 28.20
C TYR A 411 -7.37 13.14 27.96
N PHE A 412 -6.88 14.18 27.28
CA PHE A 412 -5.44 14.35 27.08
C PHE A 412 -4.67 14.44 28.40
N ILE A 413 -5.17 15.18 29.38
CA ILE A 413 -4.56 15.26 30.72
C ILE A 413 -4.53 13.89 31.41
N LEU A 414 -5.63 13.13 31.32
CA LEU A 414 -5.73 11.79 31.91
C LEU A 414 -4.78 10.78 31.23
N ALA A 415 -4.69 10.79 29.91
CA ALA A 415 -3.82 9.89 29.16
C ALA A 415 -2.33 10.27 29.29
N ALA A 416 -1.99 11.56 29.40
CA ALA A 416 -0.64 12.01 29.73
C ALA A 416 -0.25 11.63 31.17
N ALA A 417 -1.19 11.72 32.12
CA ALA A 417 -1.02 11.20 33.47
C ALA A 417 -0.83 9.66 33.48
N ALA A 418 -1.55 8.93 32.63
CA ALA A 418 -1.43 7.47 32.50
C ALA A 418 -0.06 7.05 31.96
N ARG A 419 0.48 7.74 30.94
CA ARG A 419 1.85 7.53 30.47
C ARG A 419 2.87 7.78 31.59
N ARG A 420 2.71 8.84 32.37
CA ARG A 420 3.59 9.12 33.52
C ARG A 420 3.48 8.06 34.61
N ALA A 421 2.28 7.57 34.93
CA ALA A 421 2.05 6.49 35.89
C ALA A 421 2.67 5.15 35.44
N ARG A 422 2.75 4.88 34.13
CA ARG A 422 3.46 3.74 33.53
C ARG A 422 4.99 3.89 33.51
N GLY A 423 5.53 5.05 33.90
CA GLY A 423 6.97 5.35 33.82
C GLY A 423 7.45 5.80 32.43
N HIS A 424 6.54 6.25 31.56
CA HIS A 424 6.88 6.73 30.21
C HIS A 424 7.11 8.25 30.23
N ASP A 425 8.33 8.66 30.58
CA ASP A 425 8.80 10.05 30.67
C ASP A 425 9.13 10.70 29.30
N ASP A 426 8.42 10.34 28.23
CA ASP A 426 8.54 10.96 26.88
C ASP A 426 7.44 12.02 26.66
N PHE A 427 7.65 12.88 25.64
CA PHE A 427 6.74 13.96 25.25
C PHE A 427 5.33 13.41 25.08
N SER A 428 4.32 14.13 25.56
CA SER A 428 2.91 13.78 25.33
C SER A 428 2.26 14.93 24.59
N SER A 429 1.73 14.71 23.39
CA SER A 429 1.15 15.78 22.58
C SER A 429 -0.32 15.57 22.23
N MET A 430 -1.01 16.70 22.04
CA MET A 430 -2.36 16.80 21.52
C MET A 430 -2.38 17.77 20.34
N LEU A 431 -3.11 17.42 19.28
CA LEU A 431 -3.30 18.26 18.10
C LEU A 431 -4.75 18.79 18.06
N VAL A 432 -4.92 20.11 18.05
CA VAL A 432 -6.20 20.77 17.76
C VAL A 432 -6.13 21.43 16.39
N HIS A 433 -6.82 20.85 15.41
CA HIS A 433 -6.82 21.34 14.03
C HIS A 433 -8.26 21.60 13.52
N THR A 434 -8.75 22.80 13.82
CA THR A 434 -10.09 23.27 13.44
C THR A 434 -10.13 23.99 12.10
N SER A 435 -9.10 24.79 11.81
CA SER A 435 -9.06 25.76 10.72
C SER A 435 -7.69 25.82 10.04
N MET A 436 -7.61 26.51 8.91
CA MET A 436 -6.36 26.85 8.21
C MET A 436 -5.90 28.30 8.39
N TYR A 437 -6.67 29.13 9.11
CA TYR A 437 -6.41 30.56 9.30
C TYR A 437 -5.82 30.86 10.69
N THR A 438 -4.80 31.73 10.73
CA THR A 438 -3.98 32.00 11.93
C THR A 438 -4.69 32.82 13.02
N ASP A 439 -5.67 33.62 12.62
CA ASP A 439 -6.58 34.31 13.53
C ASP A 439 -7.45 33.31 14.32
N VAL A 440 -8.00 32.29 13.66
CA VAL A 440 -8.72 31.19 14.33
C VAL A 440 -7.81 30.38 15.25
N HIS A 441 -6.54 30.16 14.88
CA HIS A 441 -5.58 29.46 15.76
C HIS A 441 -5.29 30.24 17.04
N ARG A 442 -5.25 31.58 16.95
CA ARG A 442 -5.07 32.47 18.11
C ARG A 442 -6.23 32.37 19.09
N SER A 443 -7.46 32.65 18.65
CA SER A 443 -8.63 32.59 19.53
C SER A 443 -8.94 31.18 20.04
N THR A 444 -8.57 30.13 19.30
CA THR A 444 -8.64 28.75 19.78
C THR A 444 -7.62 28.47 20.90
N ILE A 445 -6.44 29.09 20.90
CA ILE A 445 -5.49 29.01 22.03
C ILE A 445 -6.01 29.78 23.24
N ASP A 446 -6.49 31.00 23.06
CA ASP A 446 -7.00 31.83 24.15
C ASP A 446 -8.14 31.11 24.91
N LEU A 447 -8.97 30.36 24.18
CA LEU A 447 -10.01 29.47 24.71
C LEU A 447 -9.44 28.29 25.54
N VAL A 448 -8.36 27.64 25.08
CA VAL A 448 -7.69 26.54 25.80
C VAL A 448 -6.93 27.05 27.04
N VAL A 449 -6.38 28.27 26.98
CA VAL A 449 -5.78 28.97 28.14
C VAL A 449 -6.83 29.20 29.22
N ALA A 450 -8.01 29.70 28.86
CA ALA A 450 -9.13 29.90 29.79
C ALA A 450 -9.58 28.58 30.43
N TRP A 451 -9.84 27.54 29.61
CA TRP A 451 -10.21 26.21 30.09
C TRP A 451 -9.18 25.62 31.07
N ARG A 452 -7.87 25.78 30.80
CA ARG A 452 -6.81 25.31 31.70
C ARG A 452 -6.86 26.02 33.06
N ALA A 453 -7.12 27.32 33.07
CA ALA A 453 -7.24 28.11 34.30
C ALA A 453 -8.47 27.68 35.11
N ASP A 454 -9.63 27.56 34.47
CA ASP A 454 -10.89 27.16 35.10
C ASP A 454 -10.79 25.75 35.71
N LEU A 455 -10.22 24.78 34.97
CA LEU A 455 -9.99 23.42 35.49
C LEU A 455 -9.00 23.40 36.66
N SER A 456 -7.97 24.26 36.65
CA SER A 456 -7.02 24.37 37.76
C SER A 456 -7.70 24.89 39.02
N VAL A 457 -8.51 25.96 38.92
CA VAL A 457 -9.30 26.50 40.05
C VAL A 457 -10.32 25.47 40.55
N ALA A 458 -10.98 24.73 39.66
CA ALA A 458 -11.95 23.71 40.05
C ALA A 458 -11.29 22.51 40.78
N LEU A 459 -10.05 22.13 40.42
CA LEU A 459 -9.27 21.08 41.11
C LEU A 459 -8.80 21.50 42.52
N GLU A 460 -8.85 22.79 42.84
CA GLU A 460 -8.59 23.34 44.18
C GLU A 460 -9.88 23.56 44.99
N THR A 461 -10.95 24.04 44.34
CA THR A 461 -12.19 24.48 45.03
C THR A 461 -13.29 23.41 45.12
N ASP A 462 -13.39 22.49 44.16
CA ASP A 462 -14.44 21.46 44.06
C ASP A 462 -13.84 20.10 43.62
N ARG A 463 -12.74 19.73 44.28
CA ARG A 463 -11.86 18.63 43.87
C ARG A 463 -12.58 17.28 43.72
N GLU A 464 -13.50 16.94 44.63
CA GLU A 464 -14.22 15.66 44.58
C GLU A 464 -15.15 15.57 43.37
N THR A 465 -15.90 16.64 43.06
CA THR A 465 -16.79 16.70 41.89
C THR A 465 -16.00 16.63 40.58
N VAL A 466 -14.88 17.37 40.49
CA VAL A 466 -14.01 17.33 39.30
C VAL A 466 -13.37 15.96 39.11
N LEU A 467 -12.80 15.36 40.16
CA LEU A 467 -12.25 14.00 40.08
C LEU A 467 -13.35 12.96 39.78
N GLY A 468 -14.58 13.16 40.25
CA GLY A 468 -15.74 12.32 39.90
C GLY A 468 -16.14 12.40 38.42
N ARG A 469 -16.09 13.60 37.81
CA ARG A 469 -16.26 13.77 36.34
C ARG A 469 -15.13 13.08 35.57
N LEU A 470 -13.88 13.32 35.97
CA LEU A 470 -12.69 12.78 35.31
C LEU A 470 -12.59 11.25 35.43
N ARG A 471 -12.97 10.68 36.58
CA ARG A 471 -13.03 9.23 36.80
C ARG A 471 -13.97 8.56 35.81
N ARG A 472 -15.20 9.05 35.70
CA ARG A 472 -16.19 8.50 34.76
C ARG A 472 -15.68 8.54 33.32
N HIS A 473 -15.10 9.66 32.92
CA HIS A 473 -14.52 9.83 31.57
C HIS A 473 -13.37 8.85 31.30
N TRP A 474 -12.50 8.59 32.29
CA TRP A 474 -11.46 7.57 32.18
C TRP A 474 -12.01 6.14 32.09
N GLU A 475 -12.99 5.81 32.95
CA GLU A 475 -13.59 4.47 33.02
C GLU A 475 -14.39 4.15 31.75
N GLU A 476 -15.22 5.09 31.26
CA GLU A 476 -15.94 4.97 29.98
C GLU A 476 -14.99 4.82 28.78
N GLU A 477 -13.86 5.55 28.76
CA GLU A 477 -12.89 5.48 27.66
C GLU A 477 -11.98 4.24 27.69
N THR A 478 -11.72 3.65 28.87
CA THR A 478 -10.91 2.44 29.01
C THR A 478 -11.72 1.15 28.95
N GLU A 479 -13.02 1.17 29.23
CA GLU A 479 -13.92 0.06 28.89
C GLU A 479 -14.05 -0.10 27.36
N ARG A 480 -14.09 1.01 26.61
CA ARG A 480 -14.22 1.02 25.14
C ARG A 480 -12.95 0.60 24.39
N VAL A 481 -11.77 0.84 24.96
CA VAL A 481 -10.49 0.33 24.45
C VAL A 481 -9.68 -0.25 25.61
N PRO A 482 -9.86 -1.54 25.93
CA PRO A 482 -9.08 -2.21 26.95
C PRO A 482 -7.58 -2.22 26.61
N ALA A 483 -6.73 -1.89 27.58
CA ALA A 483 -5.28 -1.90 27.38
C ALA A 483 -4.75 -3.28 26.93
N ALA A 484 -5.39 -4.36 27.37
CA ALA A 484 -5.07 -5.73 26.98
C ALA A 484 -5.17 -5.97 25.45
N ASP A 485 -6.14 -5.35 24.77
CA ASP A 485 -6.34 -5.49 23.32
C ASP A 485 -5.22 -4.82 22.51
N ALA A 486 -4.50 -3.86 23.13
CA ALA A 486 -3.30 -3.24 22.59
C ALA A 486 -1.99 -3.91 23.04
N SER A 487 -2.06 -4.93 23.91
CA SER A 487 -0.92 -5.51 24.66
C SER A 487 -0.23 -4.53 25.62
N GLU A 488 -0.99 -3.60 26.19
CA GLU A 488 -0.53 -2.52 27.08
C GLU A 488 -0.96 -2.74 28.54
N THR A 489 -0.26 -2.08 29.48
CA THR A 489 -0.55 -2.17 30.92
C THR A 489 -1.75 -1.31 31.31
N ALA A 490 -2.84 -1.93 31.76
CA ALA A 490 -3.99 -1.23 32.32
C ALA A 490 -3.60 -0.35 33.52
N THR A 491 -4.24 0.82 33.65
CA THR A 491 -3.90 1.83 34.68
C THR A 491 -5.20 2.29 35.35
N SER A 492 -5.29 2.21 36.69
CA SER A 492 -6.51 2.63 37.38
C SER A 492 -6.59 4.15 37.45
N PHE A 493 -7.79 4.71 37.60
CA PHE A 493 -7.94 6.15 37.76
C PHE A 493 -7.18 6.70 38.98
N ASP A 494 -7.13 5.92 40.07
CA ASP A 494 -6.47 6.29 41.31
C ASP A 494 -4.94 6.40 41.16
N ASP A 495 -4.34 5.63 40.24
CA ASP A 495 -2.94 5.77 39.84
C ASP A 495 -2.67 7.08 39.06
N LEU A 496 -3.69 7.66 38.42
CA LEU A 496 -3.57 8.92 37.66
C LEU A 496 -3.59 10.15 38.57
N VAL A 497 -4.36 10.12 39.66
CA VAL A 497 -4.62 11.28 40.53
C VAL A 497 -3.34 12.01 41.01
N PRO A 498 -2.24 11.33 41.37
CA PRO A 498 -0.97 12.00 41.73
C PRO A 498 -0.34 12.78 40.56
N HIS A 499 -0.59 12.39 39.32
CA HIS A 499 0.06 12.94 38.13
C HIS A 499 -0.77 14.03 37.42
N ILE A 500 -2.09 14.10 37.62
CA ILE A 500 -2.97 15.11 36.99
C ILE A 500 -2.48 16.55 37.25
N THR A 501 -2.21 16.92 38.50
CA THR A 501 -1.77 18.28 38.85
C THR A 501 -0.36 18.61 38.31
N PRO A 502 0.67 17.73 38.44
CA PRO A 502 1.95 17.91 37.75
C PRO A 502 1.84 18.06 36.23
N ILE A 503 1.01 17.26 35.54
CA ILE A 503 0.78 17.36 34.10
C ILE A 503 0.12 18.70 33.74
N MET A 504 -0.89 19.14 34.49
CA MET A 504 -1.53 20.45 34.31
C MET A 504 -0.58 21.63 34.56
N ALA A 505 0.40 21.49 35.46
CA ALA A 505 1.43 22.51 35.70
C ALA A 505 2.47 22.55 34.57
N ALA A 506 2.98 21.39 34.13
CA ALA A 506 4.00 21.25 33.09
C ALA A 506 3.48 21.45 31.64
N LEU A 507 2.17 21.65 31.46
CA LEU A 507 1.54 21.79 30.15
C LEU A 507 2.02 23.03 29.39
N GLU A 508 2.55 22.81 28.18
CA GLU A 508 2.81 23.86 27.19
C GLU A 508 1.64 23.99 26.20
N LEU A 509 1.39 25.21 25.72
CA LEU A 509 0.38 25.52 24.69
C LEU A 509 1.07 26.22 23.51
N VAL A 510 1.19 25.56 22.35
CA VAL A 510 2.00 26.03 21.21
C VAL A 510 1.12 26.42 20.02
N ARG A 511 1.44 27.55 19.39
CA ARG A 511 0.83 27.99 18.12
C ARG A 511 1.76 27.72 16.94
N ASP A 512 1.57 26.62 16.23
CA ASP A 512 2.30 26.37 14.98
C ASP A 512 1.52 26.95 13.80
N ASP A 513 1.91 28.16 13.40
CA ASP A 513 1.46 28.81 12.17
C ASP A 513 2.62 29.46 11.39
N TYR A 514 2.32 30.11 10.26
CA TYR A 514 3.34 30.69 9.38
C TYR A 514 4.03 31.94 9.96
N ASP A 515 3.39 32.58 10.95
CA ASP A 515 3.74 33.90 11.52
C ASP A 515 4.24 33.78 12.98
N SER A 516 4.15 32.60 13.61
CA SER A 516 4.68 32.37 14.95
C SER A 516 6.20 32.25 15.01
N GLN A 517 6.77 32.83 16.06
CA GLN A 517 8.14 32.54 16.50
C GLN A 517 8.17 31.27 17.36
N ASP A 518 7.05 30.99 18.03
CA ASP A 518 6.79 29.84 18.91
C ASP A 518 6.57 28.56 18.07
N ARG A 519 7.67 27.99 17.59
CA ARG A 519 7.65 26.71 16.86
C ARG A 519 7.89 25.56 17.82
N LEU A 520 7.27 24.42 17.51
CA LEU A 520 7.52 23.15 18.19
C LEU A 520 9.02 22.83 18.23
N ASP A 521 9.56 22.85 19.43
CA ASP A 521 10.91 22.41 19.75
C ASP A 521 10.85 21.08 20.52
N TYR A 522 11.86 20.24 20.31
CA TYR A 522 12.02 18.94 20.94
C TYR A 522 13.46 18.72 21.45
N GLU A 523 14.25 19.79 21.58
CA GLU A 523 15.63 19.80 22.10
C GLU A 523 15.71 20.02 23.63
N GLY A 524 14.56 20.01 24.34
CA GLY A 524 14.44 20.12 25.81
C GLY A 524 13.89 18.87 26.52
N GLU A 525 13.60 18.99 27.83
CA GLU A 525 13.03 17.89 28.63
C GLU A 525 11.61 17.50 28.19
N PRO A 526 11.21 16.21 28.24
CA PRO A 526 9.92 15.78 27.72
C PRO A 526 8.73 16.08 28.64
N HIS A 527 7.75 16.80 28.10
CA HIS A 527 6.62 17.37 28.85
C HIS A 527 5.31 17.31 28.03
N PRO A 528 4.14 17.61 28.62
CA PRO A 528 2.86 17.61 27.89
C PRO A 528 2.65 18.91 27.09
N ILE A 529 2.22 18.78 25.83
CA ILE A 529 2.07 19.90 24.87
C ILE A 529 0.71 19.82 24.16
N ILE A 530 -0.11 20.88 24.18
CA ILE A 530 -1.23 21.04 23.24
C ILE A 530 -0.79 21.97 22.10
N VAL A 531 -0.93 21.48 20.88
CA VAL A 531 -0.56 22.19 19.66
C VAL A 531 -1.83 22.61 18.93
N VAL A 532 -1.99 23.92 18.72
CA VAL A 532 -3.06 24.47 17.87
C VAL A 532 -2.43 25.07 16.62
N GLY A 533 -2.90 24.67 15.45
CA GLY A 533 -2.26 25.15 14.21
C GLY A 533 -2.87 24.67 12.90
N GLY A 534 -2.09 24.89 11.83
CA GLY A 534 -2.60 24.93 10.46
C GLY A 534 -1.82 24.12 9.43
N ASN A 535 -1.50 24.78 8.31
CA ASN A 535 -0.87 24.14 7.14
C ASN A 535 0.60 23.74 7.35
N THR A 536 1.27 24.26 8.36
CA THR A 536 2.62 23.84 8.77
C THR A 536 2.59 22.43 9.36
N LEU A 537 1.71 22.19 10.33
CA LEU A 537 1.46 20.86 10.92
C LEU A 537 0.99 19.83 9.88
N SER A 538 0.26 20.27 8.85
CA SER A 538 -0.28 19.36 7.83
C SER A 538 0.77 18.74 6.90
N ARG A 539 2.02 19.23 6.84
CA ARG A 539 3.08 18.64 5.98
C ARG A 539 4.49 18.73 6.59
N GLY A 540 5.08 17.58 6.89
CA GLY A 540 6.54 17.46 7.15
C GLY A 540 7.01 17.72 8.59
N LEU A 541 6.11 17.67 9.57
CA LEU A 541 6.46 17.68 11.00
C LEU A 541 5.85 16.44 11.69
N THR A 542 6.64 15.77 12.54
CA THR A 542 6.20 14.65 13.37
C THR A 542 5.96 15.15 14.79
N LEU A 543 4.72 14.99 15.29
CA LEU A 543 4.39 15.26 16.70
C LEU A 543 4.85 14.08 17.56
N LYS A 544 5.84 14.29 18.43
CA LYS A 544 6.30 13.25 19.37
C LYS A 544 5.18 12.92 20.36
N GLY A 545 4.95 11.62 20.60
CA GLY A 545 4.01 11.13 21.59
C GLY A 545 2.57 11.62 21.43
N LEU A 546 2.05 11.71 20.20
CA LEU A 546 0.70 12.19 19.92
C LEU A 546 -0.36 11.20 20.42
N ILE A 547 -1.13 11.65 21.42
CA ILE A 547 -2.21 10.90 22.07
C ILE A 547 -3.58 11.35 21.54
N VAL A 548 -3.87 12.64 21.61
CA VAL A 548 -5.20 13.18 21.27
C VAL A 548 -5.14 13.99 19.98
N SER A 549 -6.12 13.80 19.10
CA SER A 549 -6.32 14.64 17.92
C SER A 549 -7.77 15.11 17.83
N TYR A 550 -7.99 16.43 17.81
CA TYR A 550 -9.29 17.05 17.62
C TYR A 550 -9.32 17.72 16.24
N PHE A 551 -10.13 17.17 15.33
CA PHE A 551 -9.93 17.34 13.89
C PHE A 551 -11.28 17.49 13.15
N VAL A 552 -11.65 18.73 12.81
CA VAL A 552 -12.87 19.08 12.05
C VAL A 552 -12.58 19.64 10.66
N ARG A 553 -11.32 19.60 10.22
CA ARG A 553 -10.89 20.14 8.92
C ARG A 553 -11.06 19.10 7.81
N THR A 554 -11.94 19.39 6.87
CA THR A 554 -12.10 18.63 5.63
C THR A 554 -11.03 18.97 4.59
N ALA A 555 -10.69 17.99 3.76
CA ALA A 555 -9.81 18.11 2.60
C ALA A 555 -10.47 17.39 1.42
N SER A 556 -10.34 17.92 0.20
CA SER A 556 -11.01 17.41 -1.01
C SER A 556 -10.19 16.39 -1.81
N ALA A 557 -9.08 15.90 -1.26
CA ALA A 557 -8.13 15.04 -1.97
C ALA A 557 -7.51 13.96 -1.06
N TYR A 558 -7.32 12.74 -1.58
CA TYR A 558 -6.79 11.59 -0.83
C TYR A 558 -5.39 11.89 -0.28
N ASP A 559 -4.50 12.40 -1.13
CA ASP A 559 -3.12 12.72 -0.77
C ASP A 559 -3.05 13.63 0.46
N THR A 560 -3.90 14.64 0.49
CA THR A 560 -3.93 15.67 1.52
C THR A 560 -4.62 15.17 2.79
N LEU A 561 -5.67 14.34 2.69
CA LEU A 561 -6.35 13.80 3.85
C LEU A 561 -5.48 12.77 4.60
N LEU A 562 -4.82 11.84 3.89
CA LEU A 562 -3.85 10.91 4.51
C LEU A 562 -2.63 11.64 5.08
N GLN A 563 -2.10 12.66 4.39
CA GLN A 563 -0.98 13.47 4.91
C GLN A 563 -1.36 14.28 6.16
N MET A 564 -2.64 14.53 6.42
CA MET A 564 -3.14 15.20 7.62
C MET A 564 -3.37 14.25 8.80
N GLY A 565 -3.44 12.92 8.57
CA GLY A 565 -3.58 11.89 9.60
C GLY A 565 -2.33 11.72 10.48
N ARG A 566 -2.06 12.71 11.34
CA ARG A 566 -0.87 12.70 12.23
C ARG A 566 -0.93 11.64 13.33
N TRP A 567 -2.13 11.11 13.63
CA TRP A 567 -2.37 10.05 14.61
C TRP A 567 -1.95 8.64 14.15
N PHE A 568 -1.49 8.48 12.91
CA PHE A 568 -0.78 7.28 12.47
C PHE A 568 0.65 7.21 13.04
N GLY A 569 1.40 6.14 12.75
CA GLY A 569 2.79 5.95 13.22
C GLY A 569 2.92 4.84 14.27
N TYR A 570 3.96 4.89 15.11
CA TYR A 570 4.21 3.91 16.19
C TYR A 570 3.72 4.45 17.53
N ARG A 571 3.30 3.57 18.45
CA ARG A 571 2.70 3.93 19.76
C ARG A 571 3.15 2.99 20.90
N GLN A 572 4.42 2.61 20.93
CA GLN A 572 4.98 1.71 21.96
C GLN A 572 4.75 2.25 23.39
N GLY A 573 4.15 1.43 24.28
CA GLY A 573 3.93 1.76 25.70
C GLY A 573 2.66 2.59 25.98
N TYR A 574 1.88 2.89 24.95
CA TYR A 574 0.62 3.62 25.04
C TYR A 574 -0.31 3.35 23.85
N ALA A 575 -0.23 2.19 23.19
CA ALA A 575 -1.01 1.86 22.01
C ALA A 575 -2.53 1.78 22.24
N ASP A 576 -2.97 1.78 23.50
CA ASP A 576 -4.35 1.83 23.97
C ASP A 576 -4.90 3.26 24.18
N LEU A 577 -4.03 4.26 24.35
CA LEU A 577 -4.40 5.63 24.71
C LEU A 577 -4.79 6.58 23.56
N PRO A 578 -4.41 6.38 22.27
CA PRO A 578 -4.81 7.28 21.20
C PRO A 578 -6.32 7.47 21.07
N ARG A 579 -6.76 8.71 20.89
CA ARG A 579 -8.17 9.05 20.63
C ARG A 579 -8.26 10.19 19.61
N VAL A 580 -9.19 10.07 18.67
CA VAL A 580 -9.37 11.05 17.58
C VAL A 580 -10.82 11.53 17.56
N TRP A 581 -11.02 12.79 17.93
CA TRP A 581 -12.29 13.49 17.79
C TRP A 581 -12.44 14.03 16.37
N MET A 582 -13.45 13.57 15.63
CA MET A 582 -13.78 14.06 14.28
C MET A 582 -15.27 13.87 13.94
N THR A 583 -15.71 14.51 12.85
CA THR A 583 -17.06 14.31 12.28
C THR A 583 -17.19 12.95 11.59
N ASP A 584 -18.40 12.37 11.58
CA ASP A 584 -18.69 11.09 10.89
C ASP A 584 -18.30 11.09 9.40
N GLU A 585 -18.45 12.21 8.68
CA GLU A 585 -18.00 12.40 7.29
C GLU A 585 -16.50 12.06 7.13
N LEU A 586 -15.67 12.61 8.03
CA LEU A 586 -14.22 12.40 8.02
C LEU A 586 -13.85 10.96 8.39
N ALA A 587 -14.58 10.35 9.34
CA ALA A 587 -14.34 8.97 9.74
C ALA A 587 -14.65 7.99 8.59
N GLY A 588 -15.75 8.23 7.85
CA GLY A 588 -16.07 7.51 6.61
C GLY A 588 -14.97 7.66 5.57
N TYR A 589 -14.55 8.90 5.27
CA TYR A 589 -13.47 9.13 4.30
C TYR A 589 -12.15 8.43 4.66
N PHE A 590 -11.79 8.31 5.94
CA PHE A 590 -10.60 7.54 6.33
C PHE A 590 -10.79 6.02 6.23
N HIS A 591 -12.00 5.49 6.44
CA HIS A 591 -12.35 4.09 6.19
C HIS A 591 -12.28 3.75 4.69
N ASP A 592 -12.85 4.62 3.84
CA ASP A 592 -12.78 4.49 2.39
C ASP A 592 -11.33 4.53 1.90
N LEU A 593 -10.53 5.48 2.41
CA LEU A 593 -9.11 5.60 2.08
C LEU A 593 -8.26 4.41 2.55
N ALA A 594 -8.62 3.76 3.67
CA ALA A 594 -7.98 2.53 4.10
C ALA A 594 -8.25 1.38 3.10
N THR A 595 -9.45 1.34 2.51
CA THR A 595 -9.76 0.43 1.37
C THR A 595 -8.92 0.76 0.15
N VAL A 596 -8.82 2.04 -0.26
CA VAL A 596 -8.01 2.45 -1.44
C VAL A 596 -6.53 2.15 -1.25
N GLU A 597 -5.97 2.40 -0.06
CA GLU A 597 -4.56 2.07 0.24
C GLU A 597 -4.30 0.56 0.17
N HIS A 598 -5.24 -0.26 0.64
CA HIS A 598 -5.15 -1.72 0.56
C HIS A 598 -5.25 -2.23 -0.88
N GLU A 599 -6.21 -1.73 -1.67
CA GLU A 599 -6.32 -2.08 -3.10
C GLU A 599 -5.05 -1.73 -3.89
N ILE A 600 -4.44 -0.57 -3.64
CA ILE A 600 -3.16 -0.17 -4.27
C ILE A 600 -2.03 -1.14 -3.91
N ARG A 601 -1.95 -1.61 -2.65
CA ARG A 601 -0.90 -2.55 -2.23
C ARG A 601 -1.15 -3.97 -2.74
N GLU A 602 -2.40 -4.40 -2.88
CA GLU A 602 -2.72 -5.66 -3.56
C GLU A 602 -2.40 -5.61 -5.06
N ASP A 603 -2.73 -4.51 -5.76
CA ASP A 603 -2.31 -4.29 -7.17
C ASP A 603 -0.78 -4.26 -7.31
N ILE A 604 -0.05 -3.69 -6.35
CA ILE A 604 1.43 -3.69 -6.36
C ILE A 604 2.01 -5.11 -6.14
N LYS A 605 1.38 -5.95 -5.32
CA LYS A 605 1.79 -7.36 -5.14
C LYS A 605 1.58 -8.19 -6.40
N LEU A 606 0.62 -7.83 -7.26
CA LEU A 606 0.46 -8.50 -8.55
C LEU A 606 1.70 -8.31 -9.44
N TYR A 607 2.43 -7.19 -9.35
CA TYR A 607 3.73 -7.05 -10.05
C TYR A 607 4.76 -8.08 -9.59
N GLU A 608 4.83 -8.37 -8.29
CA GLU A 608 5.79 -9.34 -7.77
C GLU A 608 5.42 -10.79 -8.14
N ILE A 609 4.12 -11.07 -8.31
CA ILE A 609 3.59 -12.39 -8.69
C ILE A 609 3.64 -12.62 -10.21
N GLU A 610 3.17 -11.65 -11.00
CA GLU A 610 3.00 -11.73 -12.46
C GLU A 610 4.24 -11.22 -13.22
N ARG A 611 5.20 -10.63 -12.50
CA ARG A 611 6.50 -10.09 -12.95
C ARG A 611 6.47 -8.87 -13.86
N ALA A 612 5.28 -8.45 -14.29
CA ALA A 612 5.08 -7.22 -15.04
C ALA A 612 5.72 -6.01 -14.36
N THR A 613 6.44 -5.21 -15.14
CA THR A 613 6.87 -3.86 -14.74
C THR A 613 5.67 -2.91 -14.73
N PRO A 614 5.79 -1.74 -14.06
CA PRO A 614 4.76 -0.71 -14.12
C PRO A 614 4.48 -0.14 -15.53
N ARG A 615 5.27 -0.48 -16.56
CA ARG A 615 4.99 -0.15 -17.98
C ARG A 615 4.01 -1.11 -18.64
N GLU A 616 3.93 -2.35 -18.16
CA GLU A 616 3.11 -3.41 -18.76
C GLU A 616 1.75 -3.50 -18.08
N PHE A 617 1.68 -3.12 -16.80
CA PHE A 617 0.45 -3.02 -16.03
C PHE A 617 0.54 -1.77 -15.13
N ALA A 618 -0.49 -0.92 -15.11
CA ALA A 618 -0.50 0.30 -14.31
C ALA A 618 -1.41 0.16 -13.08
N VAL A 619 -0.94 0.62 -11.91
CA VAL A 619 -1.71 0.57 -10.65
C VAL A 619 -3.03 1.31 -10.81
N ARG A 620 -4.13 0.70 -10.36
CA ARG A 620 -5.47 1.29 -10.44
C ARG A 620 -5.80 1.96 -9.11
N ILE A 621 -6.30 3.18 -9.16
CA ILE A 621 -6.74 3.94 -7.98
C ILE A 621 -8.25 4.09 -8.01
N ARG A 622 -8.94 3.51 -7.01
CA ARG A 622 -10.41 3.58 -6.89
C ARG A 622 -10.88 5.04 -6.79
N THR A 623 -11.97 5.37 -7.46
CA THR A 623 -12.58 6.72 -7.39
C THR A 623 -13.62 6.82 -6.25
N HIS A 624 -13.86 8.03 -5.73
CA HIS A 624 -14.80 8.29 -4.64
C HIS A 624 -15.68 9.52 -4.95
N PRO A 625 -17.00 9.49 -4.71
CA PRO A 625 -17.92 10.55 -5.17
C PRO A 625 -17.66 11.95 -4.63
N ALA A 626 -17.14 12.09 -3.41
CA ALA A 626 -16.90 13.40 -2.77
C ALA A 626 -15.42 13.82 -2.71
N LEU A 627 -14.48 12.96 -3.13
CA LEU A 627 -13.04 13.20 -2.96
C LEU A 627 -12.26 12.91 -4.24
N SER A 628 -11.35 13.82 -4.59
CA SER A 628 -10.41 13.61 -5.69
C SER A 628 -9.20 12.76 -5.26
N ILE A 629 -8.58 12.04 -6.18
CA ILE A 629 -7.41 11.21 -5.89
C ILE A 629 -6.20 12.08 -5.50
N THR A 630 -5.94 13.13 -6.28
CA THR A 630 -4.99 14.20 -5.96
C THR A 630 -5.46 15.50 -6.63
N ALA A 631 -4.71 16.59 -6.48
CA ALA A 631 -5.05 17.87 -7.12
C ALA A 631 -5.17 17.70 -8.65
N ARG A 632 -6.27 18.21 -9.24
CA ARG A 632 -6.62 18.04 -10.67
C ARG A 632 -5.48 18.34 -11.66
N ALA A 633 -4.58 19.27 -11.34
CA ALA A 633 -3.41 19.58 -12.17
C ALA A 633 -2.41 18.41 -12.31
N LYS A 634 -2.34 17.49 -11.33
CA LYS A 634 -1.51 16.27 -11.39
C LYS A 634 -2.19 15.07 -12.08
N MET A 635 -3.46 15.20 -12.49
CA MET A 635 -4.25 14.09 -13.07
C MET A 635 -4.54 14.30 -14.56
N GLN A 636 -3.66 15.00 -15.28
CA GLN A 636 -3.89 15.40 -16.68
C GLN A 636 -3.75 14.26 -17.69
N HIS A 637 -2.98 13.24 -17.34
CA HIS A 637 -2.69 12.05 -18.17
C HIS A 637 -3.33 10.78 -17.56
N ALA A 638 -4.18 10.96 -16.55
CA ALA A 638 -4.95 9.89 -15.92
C ALA A 638 -6.19 9.56 -16.77
N ILE A 639 -6.41 8.28 -17.02
CA ILE A 639 -7.59 7.77 -17.75
C ILE A 639 -8.59 7.13 -16.79
N GLU A 640 -9.90 7.29 -17.05
CA GLU A 640 -10.96 6.49 -16.41
C GLU A 640 -10.86 5.05 -16.93
N CYS A 641 -9.91 4.28 -16.41
CA CYS A 641 -9.92 2.83 -16.55
C CYS A 641 -11.04 2.27 -15.67
N PHE A 642 -11.84 1.36 -16.22
CA PHE A 642 -12.71 0.57 -15.37
C PHE A 642 -12.00 -0.76 -15.04
N ALA A 643 -12.07 -1.28 -13.80
CA ALA A 643 -11.31 -2.46 -13.31
C ALA A 643 -12.01 -3.84 -13.38
N SER A 644 -11.24 -4.92 -13.51
CA SER A 644 -11.73 -6.18 -14.10
C SER A 644 -12.76 -6.97 -13.31
N TYR A 645 -13.78 -7.52 -13.99
CA TYR A 645 -14.49 -8.68 -13.44
C TYR A 645 -13.64 -9.95 -13.47
N SER A 646 -12.51 -10.02 -14.19
CA SER A 646 -11.60 -11.17 -14.20
C SER A 646 -11.29 -11.68 -12.79
N GLY A 647 -11.61 -12.95 -12.52
CA GLY A 647 -11.49 -13.59 -11.21
C GLY A 647 -12.33 -12.99 -10.07
N ARG A 648 -13.11 -11.91 -10.29
CA ARG A 648 -14.07 -11.36 -9.32
C ARG A 648 -15.34 -12.20 -9.27
N ARG A 649 -16.07 -11.99 -8.16
CA ARG A 649 -17.33 -12.67 -7.84
C ARG A 649 -18.39 -11.65 -7.42
N PRO A 650 -18.79 -10.71 -8.29
CA PRO A 650 -19.75 -9.68 -7.92
C PRO A 650 -21.12 -10.33 -7.66
N GLN A 651 -21.75 -9.96 -6.54
CA GLN A 651 -22.99 -10.55 -6.06
C GLN A 651 -23.91 -9.48 -5.51
N MET A 652 -25.22 -9.68 -5.67
CA MET A 652 -26.22 -8.73 -5.21
C MET A 652 -26.51 -8.94 -3.73
N THR A 653 -26.31 -7.91 -2.91
CA THR A 653 -26.62 -7.96 -1.46
C THR A 653 -27.82 -7.11 -1.08
N ILE A 654 -28.04 -5.96 -1.73
CA ILE A 654 -29.13 -5.02 -1.48
C ILE A 654 -30.29 -5.24 -2.46
N TYR A 655 -31.52 -5.29 -1.95
CA TYR A 655 -32.75 -5.56 -2.72
C TYR A 655 -33.90 -4.64 -2.28
N ARG A 656 -34.73 -4.18 -3.23
CA ARG A 656 -35.95 -3.40 -2.92
C ARG A 656 -37.08 -4.29 -2.41
N HIS A 657 -36.96 -4.72 -1.15
CA HIS A 657 -37.83 -5.72 -0.54
C HIS A 657 -39.32 -5.34 -0.50
N ARG A 658 -39.66 -4.04 -0.63
CA ARG A 658 -41.06 -3.56 -0.73
C ARG A 658 -41.57 -3.31 -2.15
N ASP A 659 -40.73 -3.39 -3.18
CA ASP A 659 -41.15 -3.17 -4.58
C ASP A 659 -41.50 -4.51 -5.27
N ALA A 660 -42.79 -4.87 -5.23
CA ALA A 660 -43.31 -6.07 -5.88
C ALA A 660 -43.12 -6.07 -7.41
N ALA A 661 -43.09 -4.90 -8.06
CA ALA A 661 -42.91 -4.80 -9.50
C ALA A 661 -41.44 -5.04 -9.91
N TRP A 662 -40.50 -4.60 -9.08
CA TRP A 662 -39.07 -4.86 -9.21
C TRP A 662 -38.73 -6.33 -8.90
N LEU A 663 -39.22 -6.87 -7.78
CA LEU A 663 -39.04 -8.30 -7.42
C LEU A 663 -39.64 -9.23 -8.50
N GLY A 664 -40.85 -8.94 -8.95
CA GLY A 664 -41.51 -9.69 -10.02
C GLY A 664 -40.81 -9.56 -11.39
N ALA A 665 -40.11 -8.46 -11.66
CA ALA A 665 -39.29 -8.33 -12.87
C ALA A 665 -38.07 -9.23 -12.82
N ASN A 666 -37.36 -9.26 -11.69
CA ASN A 666 -36.16 -10.09 -11.52
C ASN A 666 -36.47 -11.58 -11.64
N ARG A 667 -37.58 -12.06 -11.06
CA ARG A 667 -38.02 -13.45 -11.23
C ARG A 667 -38.37 -13.80 -12.68
N ARG A 668 -38.98 -12.88 -13.45
CA ARG A 668 -39.21 -13.09 -14.88
C ARG A 668 -37.90 -13.16 -15.67
N ALA A 669 -36.95 -12.27 -15.41
CA ALA A 669 -35.64 -12.31 -16.07
C ALA A 669 -34.92 -13.66 -15.87
N ALA A 670 -35.00 -14.27 -14.68
CA ALA A 670 -34.47 -15.62 -14.46
C ALA A 670 -35.28 -16.74 -15.15
N TRP A 671 -36.61 -16.62 -15.19
CA TRP A 671 -37.44 -17.57 -15.96
C TRP A 671 -37.03 -17.54 -17.44
N ASP A 672 -36.97 -16.35 -18.03
CA ASP A 672 -36.61 -16.11 -19.43
C ASP A 672 -35.18 -16.60 -19.72
N LEU A 673 -34.23 -16.42 -18.79
CA LEU A 673 -32.88 -16.97 -18.88
C LEU A 673 -32.87 -18.50 -18.85
N LEU A 674 -33.57 -19.13 -17.89
CA LEU A 674 -33.56 -20.58 -17.72
C LEU A 674 -34.27 -21.29 -18.88
N GLU A 675 -35.39 -20.74 -19.36
CA GLU A 675 -36.09 -21.24 -20.55
C GLU A 675 -35.20 -21.21 -21.80
N ARG A 676 -34.48 -20.11 -22.04
CA ARG A 676 -33.50 -20.01 -23.14
C ARG A 676 -32.30 -20.93 -22.95
N SER A 677 -31.75 -21.00 -21.74
CA SER A 677 -30.60 -21.86 -21.40
C SER A 677 -30.91 -23.34 -21.64
N LEU A 678 -32.15 -23.77 -21.35
CA LEU A 678 -32.64 -25.12 -21.65
C LEU A 678 -32.87 -25.32 -23.15
N ALA A 679 -33.41 -24.33 -23.85
CA ALA A 679 -33.63 -24.39 -25.31
C ALA A 679 -32.32 -24.38 -26.13
N GLU A 680 -31.27 -23.71 -25.65
CA GLU A 680 -29.94 -23.67 -26.24
C GLU A 680 -29.16 -24.98 -26.03
N THR A 681 -29.16 -25.51 -24.80
CA THR A 681 -28.24 -26.60 -24.40
C THR A 681 -28.90 -27.98 -24.38
N GLY A 682 -30.22 -28.06 -24.21
CA GLY A 682 -30.96 -29.31 -24.06
C GLY A 682 -30.61 -30.13 -22.80
N SER A 683 -29.85 -29.58 -21.85
CA SER A 683 -29.29 -30.31 -20.71
C SER A 683 -29.63 -29.65 -19.37
N LEU A 684 -30.02 -30.47 -18.39
CA LEU A 684 -30.25 -30.06 -17.02
C LEU A 684 -29.63 -31.09 -16.07
N GLU A 685 -28.55 -30.69 -15.40
CA GLU A 685 -27.94 -31.45 -14.30
C GLU A 685 -28.64 -31.10 -12.98
N SER A 686 -28.69 -32.05 -12.05
CA SER A 686 -29.20 -31.85 -10.69
C SER A 686 -28.15 -32.22 -9.64
N PRO A 687 -27.05 -31.46 -9.52
CA PRO A 687 -26.08 -31.64 -8.45
C PRO A 687 -26.72 -31.42 -7.07
N ALA A 688 -26.05 -31.89 -6.01
CA ALA A 688 -26.66 -31.93 -4.68
C ALA A 688 -27.12 -30.53 -4.18
N ASN A 689 -28.44 -30.35 -4.10
CA ASN A 689 -29.13 -29.11 -3.71
C ASN A 689 -29.09 -27.96 -4.76
N ALA A 690 -28.75 -28.24 -6.02
CA ALA A 690 -28.76 -27.25 -7.09
C ALA A 690 -29.29 -27.84 -8.41
N ALA A 691 -29.69 -26.96 -9.33
CA ALA A 691 -30.00 -27.28 -10.71
C ALA A 691 -29.00 -26.54 -11.59
N LEU A 692 -28.37 -27.22 -12.56
CA LEU A 692 -27.22 -26.70 -13.31
C LEU A 692 -27.40 -26.92 -14.82
N ILE A 693 -27.16 -25.88 -15.60
CA ILE A 693 -27.15 -25.88 -17.07
C ILE A 693 -25.74 -25.46 -17.52
N ARG A 694 -25.13 -26.18 -18.46
CA ARG A 694 -23.75 -25.94 -18.89
C ARG A 694 -23.66 -25.45 -20.33
N GLY A 695 -22.69 -24.57 -20.61
CA GLY A 695 -22.38 -24.12 -21.97
C GLY A 695 -23.42 -23.19 -22.59
N VAL A 696 -24.16 -22.45 -21.76
CA VAL A 696 -25.12 -21.40 -22.15
C VAL A 696 -24.39 -20.30 -22.95
N GLY A 697 -25.06 -19.78 -23.98
CA GLY A 697 -24.54 -18.75 -24.86
C GLY A 697 -24.43 -17.38 -24.17
N VAL A 698 -23.43 -16.60 -24.60
CA VAL A 698 -23.20 -15.23 -24.12
C VAL A 698 -24.44 -14.33 -24.32
N ASP A 699 -25.14 -14.46 -25.45
CA ASP A 699 -26.32 -13.64 -25.75
C ASP A 699 -27.48 -13.81 -24.75
N SER A 700 -27.70 -15.03 -24.23
CA SER A 700 -28.73 -15.27 -23.19
C SER A 700 -28.34 -14.64 -21.85
N ILE A 701 -27.04 -14.60 -21.52
CA ILE A 701 -26.52 -13.94 -20.32
C ILE A 701 -26.59 -12.41 -20.45
N LEU A 702 -26.24 -11.87 -21.63
CA LEU A 702 -26.41 -10.44 -21.93
C LEU A 702 -27.88 -10.02 -21.84
N HIS A 703 -28.80 -10.81 -22.41
CA HIS A 703 -30.23 -10.54 -22.32
C HIS A 703 -30.76 -10.58 -20.89
N PHE A 704 -30.28 -11.53 -20.07
CA PHE A 704 -30.59 -11.57 -18.64
C PHE A 704 -30.10 -10.31 -17.91
N ILE A 705 -28.87 -9.85 -18.18
CA ILE A 705 -28.30 -8.63 -17.58
C ILE A 705 -29.09 -7.37 -17.97
N GLU A 706 -29.63 -7.32 -19.19
CA GLU A 706 -30.47 -6.20 -19.67
C GLU A 706 -31.92 -6.26 -19.13
N ALA A 707 -32.44 -7.45 -18.82
CA ALA A 707 -33.79 -7.65 -18.28
C ALA A 707 -33.87 -7.59 -16.73
N TYR A 708 -32.81 -8.03 -16.03
CA TYR A 708 -32.74 -8.10 -14.57
C TYR A 708 -32.48 -6.70 -13.96
N ARG A 709 -33.26 -6.31 -12.96
CA ARG A 709 -33.09 -5.03 -12.27
C ARG A 709 -32.08 -5.17 -11.13
N PHE A 710 -30.89 -4.64 -11.36
CA PHE A 710 -29.89 -4.42 -10.32
C PHE A 710 -30.24 -3.18 -9.48
N HIS A 711 -29.58 -3.04 -8.33
CA HIS A 711 -29.79 -1.91 -7.43
C HIS A 711 -28.78 -0.79 -7.70
N GLU A 712 -29.17 0.48 -7.59
CA GLU A 712 -28.27 1.60 -7.92
C GLU A 712 -27.04 1.64 -7.00
N ARG A 713 -27.20 1.20 -5.74
CA ARG A 713 -26.11 1.05 -4.76
C ARG A 713 -25.15 -0.11 -5.07
N ALA A 714 -25.50 -1.00 -6.00
CA ALA A 714 -24.64 -2.11 -6.43
C ALA A 714 -23.80 -1.68 -7.65
N GLU A 715 -22.86 -0.75 -7.46
CA GLU A 715 -22.08 -0.12 -8.55
C GLU A 715 -21.24 -1.12 -9.38
N GLU A 716 -20.88 -2.27 -8.81
CA GLU A 716 -20.24 -3.40 -9.52
C GLU A 716 -21.18 -4.16 -10.46
N LEU A 717 -22.50 -4.02 -10.31
CA LEU A 717 -23.50 -4.78 -11.06
C LEU A 717 -24.33 -3.91 -12.02
N ARG A 718 -23.79 -2.76 -12.45
CA ARG A 718 -24.44 -1.93 -13.47
C ARG A 718 -24.56 -2.71 -14.79
N PRO A 719 -25.76 -2.84 -15.41
CA PRO A 719 -25.96 -3.61 -16.64
C PRO A 719 -25.00 -3.27 -17.77
N SER A 720 -24.76 -1.97 -18.00
CA SER A 720 -23.84 -1.51 -19.05
C SER A 720 -22.38 -1.91 -18.81
N LEU A 721 -21.97 -2.07 -17.56
CA LEU A 721 -20.62 -2.50 -17.18
C LEU A 721 -20.48 -4.03 -17.35
N LEU A 722 -21.40 -4.80 -16.77
CA LEU A 722 -21.50 -6.26 -16.94
C LEU A 722 -21.57 -6.65 -18.43
N ALA A 723 -22.49 -6.06 -19.18
CA ALA A 723 -22.71 -6.36 -20.59
C ALA A 723 -21.59 -5.83 -21.50
N GLY A 724 -20.89 -4.75 -21.12
CA GLY A 724 -19.69 -4.28 -21.83
C GLY A 724 -18.61 -5.36 -21.81
N TYR A 725 -18.07 -5.64 -20.61
CA TYR A 725 -16.98 -6.60 -20.44
C TYR A 725 -17.28 -7.99 -20.99
N ILE A 726 -18.51 -8.48 -20.85
CA ILE A 726 -18.89 -9.79 -21.39
C ILE A 726 -18.80 -9.81 -22.92
N ARG A 727 -19.21 -8.74 -23.62
CA ARG A 727 -19.01 -8.63 -25.08
C ARG A 727 -17.52 -8.53 -25.42
N ASP A 728 -16.76 -7.73 -24.68
CA ASP A 728 -15.34 -7.50 -24.93
C ASP A 728 -14.51 -8.79 -24.74
N GLN A 729 -14.74 -9.55 -23.67
CA GLN A 729 -14.05 -10.82 -23.43
C GLN A 729 -14.56 -11.97 -24.32
N ALA A 730 -15.82 -11.95 -24.76
CA ALA A 730 -16.30 -12.90 -25.76
C ALA A 730 -15.62 -12.65 -27.12
N ALA A 731 -15.44 -11.38 -27.51
CA ALA A 731 -14.71 -11.01 -28.73
C ALA A 731 -13.21 -11.35 -28.67
N LEU A 732 -12.60 -11.32 -27.48
CA LEU A 732 -11.22 -11.75 -27.23
C LEU A 732 -11.07 -13.28 -27.05
N GLY A 733 -12.15 -14.05 -27.02
CA GLY A 733 -12.13 -15.50 -26.77
C GLY A 733 -11.96 -15.92 -25.30
N SER A 734 -11.79 -14.98 -24.38
CA SER A 734 -11.55 -15.21 -22.94
C SER A 734 -12.80 -15.55 -22.11
N LEU A 735 -14.00 -15.34 -22.67
CA LEU A 735 -15.28 -15.60 -22.00
C LEU A 735 -16.37 -15.96 -23.02
N VAL A 736 -16.26 -17.15 -23.60
CA VAL A 736 -17.12 -17.58 -24.73
C VAL A 736 -18.37 -18.34 -24.32
N ARG A 737 -18.45 -18.84 -23.07
CA ARG A 737 -19.58 -19.63 -22.56
C ARG A 737 -19.85 -19.36 -21.08
N TRP A 738 -21.04 -19.74 -20.64
CA TRP A 738 -21.45 -19.68 -19.25
C TRP A 738 -22.07 -20.98 -18.75
N ASN A 739 -21.90 -21.26 -17.47
CA ASN A 739 -22.71 -22.22 -16.73
C ASN A 739 -23.74 -21.42 -15.90
N VAL A 740 -24.97 -21.91 -15.80
CA VAL A 740 -26.06 -21.27 -15.05
C VAL A 740 -26.54 -22.26 -13.99
N ALA A 741 -26.48 -21.88 -12.71
CA ALA A 741 -26.94 -22.73 -11.62
C ALA A 741 -27.99 -22.03 -10.73
N VAL A 742 -29.07 -22.73 -10.40
CA VAL A 742 -29.99 -22.34 -9.32
C VAL A 742 -29.56 -23.06 -8.05
N ILE A 743 -29.26 -22.30 -6.99
CA ILE A 743 -28.82 -22.83 -5.69
C ILE A 743 -30.03 -22.92 -4.75
N GLY A 744 -30.30 -24.10 -4.21
CA GLY A 744 -31.39 -24.36 -3.27
C GLY A 744 -30.91 -25.03 -1.99
N ARG A 745 -31.79 -25.82 -1.35
CA ARG A 745 -31.46 -26.67 -0.20
C ARG A 745 -32.11 -28.04 -0.32
N ALA A 746 -31.63 -28.99 0.49
CA ALA A 746 -32.31 -30.27 0.68
C ALA A 746 -33.73 -29.99 1.22
N ALA A 747 -34.74 -30.42 0.46
CA ALA A 747 -36.14 -30.19 0.79
C ALA A 747 -36.49 -30.82 2.14
N ARG A 748 -37.18 -30.05 2.99
CA ARG A 748 -37.75 -30.51 4.26
C ARG A 748 -39.27 -30.51 4.18
N ASP A 749 -39.91 -31.30 5.03
CA ASP A 749 -41.36 -31.29 5.13
C ASP A 749 -41.86 -29.90 5.56
N GLY A 750 -42.84 -29.35 4.85
CA GLY A 750 -43.30 -27.97 4.98
C GLY A 750 -42.45 -26.87 4.30
N ASP A 751 -41.37 -27.20 3.58
CA ASP A 751 -40.60 -26.19 2.83
C ASP A 751 -41.44 -25.58 1.68
N ARG A 752 -41.41 -24.25 1.55
CA ARG A 752 -41.94 -23.56 0.37
C ARG A 752 -41.03 -23.81 -0.83
N VAL A 753 -41.60 -24.33 -1.91
CA VAL A 753 -40.93 -24.56 -3.20
C VAL A 753 -41.40 -23.49 -4.19
N LEU A 754 -40.48 -23.00 -5.02
CA LEU A 754 -40.77 -22.09 -6.12
C LEU A 754 -40.31 -22.73 -7.44
N GLU A 755 -41.20 -22.75 -8.43
CA GLU A 755 -40.83 -22.98 -9.83
C GLU A 755 -40.22 -21.68 -10.37
N ILE A 756 -38.95 -21.75 -10.82
CA ILE A 756 -38.15 -20.59 -11.24
C ILE A 756 -37.89 -20.59 -12.75
N GLY A 757 -38.05 -21.73 -13.41
CA GLY A 757 -37.98 -21.91 -14.86
C GLY A 757 -38.58 -23.26 -15.25
N PRO A 758 -38.77 -23.54 -16.55
CA PRO A 758 -39.45 -24.75 -17.03
C PRO A 758 -38.84 -26.04 -16.47
N GLY A 759 -39.57 -26.76 -15.61
CA GLY A 759 -39.10 -28.00 -14.98
C GLY A 759 -38.08 -27.81 -13.85
N ILE A 760 -37.76 -26.57 -13.46
CA ILE A 760 -36.83 -26.24 -12.37
C ILE A 760 -37.63 -25.71 -11.17
N SER A 761 -37.84 -26.57 -10.19
CA SER A 761 -38.54 -26.27 -8.94
C SER A 761 -37.63 -26.48 -7.73
N MET A 762 -37.43 -25.42 -6.92
CA MET A 762 -36.40 -25.39 -5.87
C MET A 762 -36.97 -24.94 -4.52
N PRO A 763 -36.59 -25.58 -3.38
CA PRO A 763 -36.93 -25.09 -2.04
C PRO A 763 -36.30 -23.73 -1.76
N LEU A 764 -37.11 -22.77 -1.30
CA LEU A 764 -36.69 -21.39 -1.06
C LEU A 764 -35.63 -21.29 0.04
N LEU A 765 -34.58 -20.51 -0.19
CA LEU A 765 -33.52 -20.23 0.77
C LEU A 765 -34.00 -19.26 1.87
N ASN A 766 -33.53 -19.44 3.11
CA ASN A 766 -33.68 -18.43 4.15
C ASN A 766 -32.44 -17.51 4.16
N ARG A 767 -32.65 -16.21 3.92
CA ARG A 767 -31.64 -15.15 4.06
C ARG A 767 -32.25 -13.95 4.79
N ALA A 768 -32.15 -13.97 6.12
CA ALA A 768 -32.54 -12.85 6.99
C ALA A 768 -31.68 -11.61 6.75
N ALA A 769 -32.26 -10.41 6.74
CA ALA A 769 -31.58 -9.15 6.40
C ALA A 769 -30.71 -8.60 7.56
N LEU A 770 -29.71 -7.79 7.24
CA LEU A 770 -28.82 -7.09 8.18
C LEU A 770 -29.52 -5.86 8.76
N ARG A 771 -29.66 -5.79 10.09
CA ARG A 771 -30.44 -4.74 10.77
C ARG A 771 -30.00 -3.34 10.38
N ASP A 772 -28.72 -3.05 10.56
CA ASP A 772 -28.19 -1.68 10.50
C ASP A 772 -27.86 -1.24 9.05
N ARG A 773 -28.23 -2.06 8.06
CA ARG A 773 -28.11 -1.84 6.61
C ARG A 773 -29.43 -2.05 5.85
N THR A 774 -30.54 -2.20 6.58
CA THR A 774 -31.90 -2.40 6.05
C THR A 774 -32.80 -1.27 6.54
N ASP A 775 -33.52 -0.64 5.64
CA ASP A 775 -34.45 0.47 5.92
C ASP A 775 -35.88 0.10 5.48
N GLU A 776 -36.78 1.08 5.35
CA GLU A 776 -38.18 0.83 4.97
C GLU A 776 -38.35 0.44 3.48
N VAL A 777 -37.32 0.61 2.65
CA VAL A 777 -37.34 0.38 1.19
C VAL A 777 -36.37 -0.72 0.78
N ASP A 778 -35.12 -0.64 1.24
CA ASP A 778 -34.01 -1.51 0.87
C ASP A 778 -33.69 -2.51 2.00
N ALA A 779 -33.46 -3.77 1.64
CA ALA A 779 -32.94 -4.79 2.56
C ALA A 779 -31.60 -5.33 2.08
N ASP A 780 -30.61 -5.36 2.97
CA ASP A 780 -29.28 -5.92 2.69
C ASP A 780 -29.15 -7.33 3.30
N LEU A 781 -28.99 -8.33 2.45
CA LEU A 781 -28.82 -9.73 2.84
C LEU A 781 -27.36 -10.06 3.19
N GLY A 782 -26.41 -9.19 2.86
CA GLY A 782 -24.99 -9.51 2.77
C GLY A 782 -24.70 -10.54 1.68
N ALA A 783 -23.54 -11.20 1.77
CA ALA A 783 -23.14 -12.23 0.80
C ALA A 783 -24.15 -13.40 0.72
N VAL A 784 -24.65 -13.66 -0.49
CA VAL A 784 -25.53 -14.81 -0.79
C VAL A 784 -24.71 -16.05 -1.17
N MET A 785 -23.59 -15.88 -1.86
CA MET A 785 -22.73 -16.97 -2.34
C MET A 785 -22.07 -17.73 -1.18
N SER A 786 -22.06 -19.07 -1.26
CA SER A 786 -21.30 -19.94 -0.37
C SER A 786 -20.04 -20.49 -1.06
N ARG A 787 -19.06 -20.94 -0.26
CA ARG A 787 -17.82 -21.53 -0.80
C ARG A 787 -18.06 -22.79 -1.64
N ALA A 788 -19.12 -23.55 -1.36
CA ALA A 788 -19.48 -24.73 -2.14
C ALA A 788 -20.02 -24.37 -3.53
N ASP A 789 -20.68 -23.22 -3.66
CA ASP A 789 -21.28 -22.74 -4.91
C ASP A 789 -20.19 -22.45 -5.96
N LEU A 790 -18.98 -22.06 -5.51
CA LEU A 790 -17.79 -21.83 -6.35
C LEU A 790 -17.32 -23.07 -7.12
N ALA A 791 -17.71 -24.26 -6.66
CA ALA A 791 -17.31 -25.55 -7.20
C ALA A 791 -18.50 -26.34 -7.78
N ILE A 792 -19.68 -25.72 -7.90
CA ILE A 792 -20.90 -26.42 -8.34
C ILE A 792 -20.81 -26.91 -9.79
N ASP A 793 -19.98 -26.26 -10.61
CA ASP A 793 -19.69 -26.66 -11.98
C ASP A 793 -18.37 -27.45 -12.15
N LEU A 794 -17.70 -27.83 -11.05
CA LEU A 794 -16.53 -28.73 -11.10
C LEU A 794 -16.94 -30.20 -10.98
N ALA A 795 -16.11 -31.09 -11.54
CA ALA A 795 -16.30 -32.54 -11.46
C ALA A 795 -15.83 -33.13 -10.11
N MET A 796 -16.28 -32.55 -8.99
CA MET A 796 -15.78 -32.84 -7.64
C MET A 796 -16.87 -33.35 -6.69
N PRO A 797 -16.64 -34.42 -5.90
CA PRO A 797 -17.55 -34.83 -4.84
C PRO A 797 -17.68 -33.75 -3.75
N SER A 798 -18.90 -33.47 -3.28
CA SER A 798 -19.16 -32.40 -2.30
C SER A 798 -18.40 -32.55 -0.97
N ALA A 799 -17.96 -33.77 -0.64
CA ALA A 799 -17.11 -34.05 0.53
C ALA A 799 -15.66 -33.57 0.36
N GLU A 800 -15.12 -33.54 -0.87
CA GLU A 800 -13.81 -32.96 -1.18
C GLU A 800 -13.89 -31.44 -1.13
N VAL A 801 -14.93 -30.85 -1.75
CA VAL A 801 -15.21 -29.39 -1.73
C VAL A 801 -15.23 -28.85 -0.29
N ALA A 802 -15.88 -29.55 0.63
CA ALA A 802 -16.00 -29.14 2.04
C ALA A 802 -14.67 -29.09 2.80
N GLY A 803 -13.64 -29.82 2.35
CA GLY A 803 -12.30 -29.84 2.95
C GLY A 803 -11.33 -28.81 2.38
N LEU A 804 -11.68 -28.11 1.28
CA LEU A 804 -10.75 -27.25 0.55
C LEU A 804 -10.91 -25.74 0.88
N PRO A 805 -9.80 -24.99 0.92
CA PRO A 805 -9.83 -23.52 0.93
C PRO A 805 -10.46 -22.94 -0.34
N ALA A 806 -11.10 -21.78 -0.23
CA ALA A 806 -11.72 -21.09 -1.37
C ALA A 806 -10.71 -20.79 -2.49
N ALA A 807 -9.50 -20.35 -2.14
CA ALA A 807 -8.42 -20.09 -3.10
C ALA A 807 -8.04 -21.34 -3.92
N THR A 808 -8.07 -22.53 -3.32
CA THR A 808 -7.80 -23.80 -4.02
C THR A 808 -8.91 -24.12 -5.02
N LEU A 809 -10.17 -23.91 -4.65
CA LEU A 809 -11.32 -24.11 -5.54
C LEU A 809 -11.31 -23.09 -6.71
N ILE A 810 -10.99 -21.83 -6.44
CA ILE A 810 -10.86 -20.76 -7.46
C ILE A 810 -9.71 -21.06 -8.43
N SER A 811 -8.54 -21.45 -7.92
CA SER A 811 -7.40 -21.84 -8.75
C SER A 811 -7.73 -23.05 -9.63
N ARG A 812 -8.32 -24.10 -9.03
CA ARG A 812 -8.72 -25.31 -9.76
C ARG A 812 -9.78 -25.02 -10.82
N ARG A 813 -10.80 -24.19 -10.53
CA ARG A 813 -11.76 -23.73 -11.54
C ARG A 813 -11.12 -22.89 -12.65
N SER A 814 -10.14 -22.05 -12.32
CA SER A 814 -9.41 -21.27 -13.34
C SER A 814 -8.61 -22.15 -14.31
N ASN A 815 -8.20 -23.35 -13.87
CA ASN A 815 -7.48 -24.32 -14.70
C ASN A 815 -8.41 -25.29 -15.45
N GLU A 816 -9.52 -25.73 -14.83
CA GLU A 816 -10.48 -26.67 -15.41
C GLU A 816 -11.52 -25.99 -16.33
N LEU A 817 -11.80 -24.69 -16.11
CA LEU A 817 -12.80 -23.88 -16.83
C LEU A 817 -12.28 -22.45 -17.10
N PRO A 818 -11.19 -22.28 -17.89
CA PRO A 818 -10.51 -21.00 -18.09
C PRO A 818 -11.29 -19.96 -18.91
N ASP A 819 -12.24 -20.40 -19.75
CA ASP A 819 -13.01 -19.59 -20.71
C ASP A 819 -14.51 -19.50 -20.38
N VAL A 820 -14.92 -20.07 -19.22
CA VAL A 820 -16.33 -20.27 -18.86
C VAL A 820 -16.70 -19.50 -17.60
N GLY A 821 -17.65 -18.56 -17.71
CA GLY A 821 -18.29 -17.90 -16.57
C GLY A 821 -19.29 -18.80 -15.84
N LEU A 822 -19.66 -18.44 -14.61
CA LEU A 822 -20.72 -19.12 -13.85
C LEU A 822 -21.69 -18.09 -13.25
N LEU A 823 -22.97 -18.25 -13.54
CA LEU A 823 -24.06 -17.38 -13.10
C LEU A 823 -24.93 -18.16 -12.08
N LEU A 824 -25.09 -17.60 -10.89
CA LEU A 824 -25.72 -18.23 -9.74
C LEU A 824 -27.01 -17.50 -9.36
N LEU A 825 -28.12 -18.25 -9.31
CA LEU A 825 -29.46 -17.78 -8.98
C LEU A 825 -29.92 -18.32 -7.62
N TYR A 826 -30.41 -17.43 -6.76
CA TYR A 826 -30.77 -17.72 -5.37
C TYR A 826 -32.24 -17.40 -5.12
N PRO A 827 -33.18 -18.36 -5.25
CA PRO A 827 -34.58 -18.17 -4.87
C PRO A 827 -34.69 -18.11 -3.33
N ILE A 828 -35.07 -16.95 -2.80
CA ILE A 828 -35.07 -16.61 -1.37
C ILE A 828 -36.50 -16.37 -0.90
N ASP A 829 -36.85 -16.97 0.25
CA ASP A 829 -38.17 -16.83 0.85
C ASP A 829 -38.40 -15.40 1.33
N ARG A 830 -39.52 -14.78 0.93
CA ARG A 830 -39.89 -13.41 1.29
C ARG A 830 -39.84 -13.13 2.80
N VAL A 831 -40.16 -14.14 3.62
CA VAL A 831 -40.18 -14.01 5.09
C VAL A 831 -38.76 -14.05 5.63
N SER A 832 -38.00 -15.11 5.31
CA SER A 832 -36.63 -15.35 5.77
C SER A 832 -36.32 -14.88 7.22
N PRO A 833 -36.87 -15.56 8.25
CA PRO A 833 -36.65 -15.17 9.64
C PRO A 833 -35.24 -15.50 10.14
N PRO A 834 -34.65 -14.69 11.04
CA PRO A 834 -33.27 -14.87 11.53
C PRO A 834 -33.10 -16.17 12.32
N VAL A 835 -32.18 -17.03 11.85
CA VAL A 835 -31.89 -18.35 12.46
C VAL A 835 -30.78 -18.22 13.49
N ARG A 836 -31.05 -18.63 14.75
CA ARG A 836 -30.01 -18.72 15.79
C ARG A 836 -28.97 -19.79 15.42
N ARG A 837 -27.68 -19.42 15.41
CA ARG A 837 -26.52 -20.32 15.26
C ARG A 837 -25.45 -19.98 16.31
N GLY A 838 -25.25 -20.87 17.27
CA GLY A 838 -24.16 -20.77 18.26
C GLY A 838 -24.18 -19.49 19.13
N ASN A 839 -23.00 -19.11 19.62
CA ASN A 839 -22.78 -17.94 20.50
C ASN A 839 -22.78 -16.58 19.75
N ALA A 840 -23.45 -16.48 18.60
CA ALA A 840 -23.50 -15.24 17.82
C ALA A 840 -24.27 -14.13 18.57
N ARG A 841 -23.78 -12.89 18.52
CA ARG A 841 -24.39 -11.70 19.14
C ARG A 841 -25.86 -11.57 18.73
N THR A 842 -26.78 -11.60 19.69
CA THR A 842 -28.22 -11.49 19.44
C THR A 842 -28.63 -10.05 19.10
N GLY A 843 -28.71 -9.73 17.80
CA GLY A 843 -29.26 -8.45 17.34
C GLY A 843 -29.06 -8.13 15.85
N VAL A 844 -27.96 -8.62 15.25
CA VAL A 844 -27.42 -8.14 13.96
C VAL A 844 -28.33 -8.39 12.74
N ARG A 845 -29.26 -9.37 12.79
CA ARG A 845 -30.17 -9.68 11.69
C ARG A 845 -31.65 -9.63 12.08
N VAL A 846 -32.47 -9.21 11.12
CA VAL A 846 -33.93 -9.05 11.20
C VAL A 846 -34.62 -9.95 10.16
N GLN A 847 -35.94 -10.10 10.27
CA GLN A 847 -36.75 -10.76 9.24
C GLN A 847 -36.62 -9.97 7.91
N LEU A 848 -36.56 -10.67 6.77
CA LEU A 848 -36.51 -10.01 5.46
C LEU A 848 -37.81 -9.27 5.15
N ASP A 849 -38.95 -9.92 5.43
CA ASP A 849 -40.28 -9.31 5.35
C ASP A 849 -40.60 -8.67 3.99
N ALA A 850 -40.08 -9.26 2.90
CA ALA A 850 -40.35 -8.79 1.55
C ALA A 850 -41.81 -8.99 1.16
N VAL A 851 -42.33 -8.11 0.30
CA VAL A 851 -43.73 -8.21 -0.19
C VAL A 851 -43.95 -9.44 -1.07
N ASP A 852 -42.87 -9.97 -1.66
CA ASP A 852 -42.88 -11.12 -2.56
C ASP A 852 -41.54 -11.85 -2.52
N ASP A 853 -41.46 -13.07 -3.05
CA ASP A 853 -40.25 -13.89 -2.96
C ASP A 853 -39.10 -13.28 -3.78
N VAL A 854 -37.92 -13.21 -3.16
CA VAL A 854 -36.76 -12.49 -3.66
C VAL A 854 -35.91 -13.42 -4.51
N LEU A 855 -35.42 -12.94 -5.65
CA LEU A 855 -34.38 -13.61 -6.40
C LEU A 855 -33.06 -12.88 -6.17
N GLY A 856 -32.07 -13.60 -5.65
CA GLY A 856 -30.68 -13.15 -5.63
C GLY A 856 -29.89 -13.62 -6.84
N VAL A 857 -28.85 -12.86 -7.19
CA VAL A 857 -27.94 -13.17 -8.30
C VAL A 857 -26.49 -12.97 -7.88
N ALA A 858 -25.60 -13.84 -8.37
CA ALA A 858 -24.16 -13.65 -8.30
C ALA A 858 -23.46 -14.20 -9.55
N PHE A 859 -22.30 -13.63 -9.87
CA PHE A 859 -21.46 -14.05 -10.98
C PHE A 859 -20.13 -14.59 -10.45
N VAL A 860 -19.51 -15.51 -11.18
CA VAL A 860 -18.13 -15.97 -11.02
C VAL A 860 -17.49 -15.91 -12.40
N PHE A 861 -16.58 -14.96 -12.59
CA PHE A 861 -15.91 -14.78 -13.88
C PHE A 861 -14.59 -15.58 -13.93
N PRO A 862 -14.17 -16.08 -15.10
CA PRO A 862 -12.85 -16.69 -15.26
C PRO A 862 -11.72 -15.66 -15.07
N ARG A 863 -10.48 -16.14 -14.98
CA ARG A 863 -9.28 -15.30 -15.04
C ARG A 863 -8.94 -14.97 -16.49
N ALA A 864 -9.62 -13.97 -17.05
CA ALA A 864 -9.20 -13.35 -18.30
C ALA A 864 -7.98 -12.45 -18.09
N SER A 865 -7.13 -12.33 -19.12
CA SER A 865 -5.94 -11.49 -19.10
C SER A 865 -6.21 -9.97 -19.16
N ASN A 866 -7.47 -9.52 -19.27
CA ASN A 866 -7.79 -8.11 -19.56
C ASN A 866 -8.81 -7.41 -18.61
N LEU A 867 -8.58 -6.10 -18.48
CA LEU A 867 -8.69 -5.24 -17.28
C LEU A 867 -10.03 -4.72 -16.66
N THR A 868 -11.26 -5.04 -17.10
CA THR A 868 -12.45 -4.12 -16.95
C THR A 868 -13.77 -4.76 -16.43
N PRO A 869 -14.79 -4.11 -15.77
CA PRO A 869 -15.07 -2.72 -15.30
C PRO A 869 -15.69 -2.46 -13.86
N GLN A 870 -15.00 -1.75 -12.96
CA GLN A 870 -15.46 -0.90 -11.81
C GLN A 870 -14.85 0.51 -12.00
N ARG A 871 -15.34 1.66 -11.49
CA ARG A 871 -14.68 2.97 -11.77
C ARG A 871 -13.38 3.25 -11.00
N TYR A 872 -12.23 3.15 -11.69
CA TYR A 872 -10.89 3.51 -11.21
C TYR A 872 -10.30 4.65 -12.07
N MET A 873 -9.11 5.12 -11.69
CA MET A 873 -8.20 5.89 -12.54
C MET A 873 -6.85 5.18 -12.60
N SER A 874 -6.16 5.27 -13.73
CA SER A 874 -4.77 4.81 -13.86
C SER A 874 -4.01 5.66 -14.88
N ALA A 875 -2.70 5.44 -15.00
CA ALA A 875 -1.89 6.07 -16.04
C ALA A 875 -2.20 5.43 -17.42
N ASN A 876 -2.08 6.22 -18.49
CA ASN A 876 -2.33 5.69 -19.83
C ASN A 876 -1.15 4.85 -20.34
N LEU A 877 -1.38 3.55 -20.57
CA LEU A 877 -0.42 2.64 -21.20
C LEU A 877 -0.68 2.43 -22.70
N GLU A 878 -1.83 2.83 -23.25
CA GLU A 878 -2.17 2.64 -24.67
C GLU A 878 -1.24 3.41 -25.62
N SER A 879 -0.57 4.45 -25.10
CA SER A 879 0.44 5.26 -25.78
C SER A 879 1.87 4.71 -25.71
N VAL A 880 2.09 3.59 -25.02
CA VAL A 880 3.38 2.89 -25.05
C VAL A 880 3.36 1.99 -26.28
N GLU A 881 4.20 2.31 -27.27
CA GLU A 881 4.46 1.38 -28.37
C GLU A 881 4.94 0.05 -27.77
N ARG A 882 4.20 -1.03 -28.01
CA ARG A 882 4.70 -2.37 -27.72
C ARG A 882 5.86 -2.60 -28.68
N GLU A 883 7.07 -2.64 -28.16
CA GLU A 883 8.20 -3.23 -28.86
C GLU A 883 7.78 -4.67 -29.19
N GLU A 884 7.47 -4.92 -30.47
CA GLU A 884 7.27 -6.28 -30.93
C GLU A 884 8.60 -7.00 -30.70
N LEU A 885 8.55 -8.09 -29.93
CA LEU A 885 9.70 -8.97 -29.76
C LEU A 885 10.03 -9.55 -31.13
N GLU A 886 10.98 -8.91 -31.82
CA GLU A 886 11.69 -9.47 -32.98
C GLU A 886 12.37 -10.76 -32.52
N LEU A 887 11.60 -11.85 -32.56
CA LEU A 887 12.14 -13.20 -32.56
C LEU A 887 13.15 -13.24 -33.71
N PRO A 888 14.44 -13.52 -33.44
CA PRO A 888 15.44 -13.52 -34.50
C PRO A 888 15.00 -14.51 -35.56
N GLU A 889 14.88 -14.03 -36.81
CA GLU A 889 14.50 -14.86 -37.94
C GLU A 889 15.45 -16.06 -38.00
N ALA A 890 14.89 -17.26 -38.14
CA ALA A 890 15.71 -18.45 -38.32
C ALA A 890 16.33 -18.38 -39.73
N ASP A 891 17.66 -18.37 -39.80
CA ASP A 891 18.40 -18.49 -41.06
C ASP A 891 18.14 -19.87 -41.71
N ASP A 892 17.03 -20.00 -42.44
CA ASP A 892 16.73 -21.12 -43.34
C ASP A 892 17.60 -21.01 -44.61
N ASP A 893 18.93 -21.09 -44.41
CA ASP A 893 19.94 -20.97 -45.46
C ASP A 893 20.00 -22.29 -46.28
N GLU A 894 19.50 -22.27 -47.51
CA GLU A 894 19.36 -23.46 -48.36
C GLU A 894 20.73 -24.11 -48.70
N ALA A 895 20.96 -25.32 -48.18
CA ALA A 895 22.17 -26.11 -48.44
C ALA A 895 21.89 -27.35 -49.32
N ASP A 896 21.24 -27.16 -50.46
CA ASP A 896 21.03 -28.22 -51.46
C ASP A 896 22.35 -28.49 -52.20
N GLN A 897 23.01 -29.63 -51.93
CA GLN A 897 24.20 -30.04 -52.67
C GLN A 897 24.40 -31.57 -52.70
N GLU A 898 24.72 -32.07 -53.90
CA GLU A 898 24.64 -33.48 -54.28
C GLU A 898 25.72 -34.36 -53.62
N ALA A 899 25.38 -35.61 -53.33
CA ALA A 899 26.32 -36.64 -52.89
C ALA A 899 26.75 -37.56 -54.05
N PRO A 900 28.06 -37.67 -54.37
CA PRO A 900 28.57 -38.65 -55.31
C PRO A 900 29.38 -39.78 -54.62
N VAL A 901 28.79 -40.98 -54.62
CA VAL A 901 29.39 -42.32 -54.33
C VAL A 901 29.82 -42.59 -52.89
#